data_AF-A0A7Y4VH90-F1
#
_entry.id   AF-A0A7Y4VH90-F1
#
_cell.length_a   1.000
_cell.length_b   1.000
_cell.length_c   1.000
_cell.angle_alpha   90.00
_cell.angle_beta   90.00
_cell.angle_gamma   90.00
#
_symmetry.space_group_name_H-M   'P 1'
#
loop_
_entity.id
_entity.type
_entity.pdbx_description
1 polymer ?
#
loop_
_entity_poly.entity_id
_entity_poly.type
_entity_poly.pdbx_seq_one_letter_code
_entity_poly.pdbx_strand_id
1 'polypeptide(L)'
;MSKIFGVSFISSFIPRQCGIATFTNDLAVSFNKIENGSIIKSNITALNDNPEGYKYSQEVKFEIKDKSINDFKEAAYYLNLSDKDIINLQHEFGLYGGEAGSHILYLLENLKKPVVTTLHTVLEHPNEDQLKVLQEINRYSSYIVVQSEKAFTMLSDVYSIPQEKIRYIPHGAHDVQFLDTTYYKDKFQLTEKKVLLTFGLLSPGKGVEDVINALAEVVKTNPDIAYIILGATHPHVKKQYGESYRNSLENLVKKHGLENNVIFINRFVDTEELLEFLLMSDIYISPYHNLEQIVSGTLTYALASGKAIISTPYWYAEELLKDEKGILYEPHNVASLSTAIKDLLDDENKRNRLRRNAYEAGRKMIWSEVAKRYYEIFQQAAAEYTINTTSLVPSSKYKMIPSLPEVNLTHLRNITDTTGILQHSIFSIPNRNEGYCIDDNSRALLVIIMNKYLFHDPVADQLLYTYLSFIHYAYNKETGLFRNFMSYDRKWLEETGSEDSNGRTMFVLGYFIKNAENHSHLALCKMLFDSTLKNMEKFTSVRAIAHIIMGCIFYLQRFSGARDVKRICKKLLEKLNESYVYNSKGEWKWFEEYLTYDNARLSQALLMGGIYFKNSNYLYNGLESLNWMYDIINDKEKNYISLIGNDGWYFKDKEKAKFDQQPVEVASIIDACYQAYLISEDMEWINKIGVAFSWFLGNNDRQEPLYDFTTGGCFDGLTTAITNQNQGAESTISWLTALHRMYRIRQELQVE
;
A
#
# COMPACT_ATOMS: atom_id res chain seq x y z
N MET A 1 13.30 24.26 -19.82
CA MET A 1 13.33 24.23 -18.34
C MET A 1 14.13 23.01 -17.94
N SER A 2 15.12 23.15 -17.06
CA SER A 2 15.87 22.00 -16.54
C SER A 2 14.91 21.06 -15.83
N LYS A 3 14.94 19.76 -16.18
CA LYS A 3 14.12 18.74 -15.52
C LYS A 3 14.58 18.66 -14.06
N ILE A 4 13.65 18.76 -13.11
CA ILE A 4 13.94 18.58 -11.69
C ILE A 4 13.85 17.09 -11.41
N PHE A 5 14.85 16.50 -10.74
CA PHE A 5 14.78 15.10 -10.28
C PHE A 5 14.72 15.08 -8.75
N GLY A 6 13.63 14.53 -8.21
CA GLY A 6 13.31 14.55 -6.78
C GLY A 6 13.36 13.18 -6.13
N VAL A 7 13.97 13.09 -4.94
CA VAL A 7 13.99 11.89 -4.09
C VAL A 7 13.34 12.19 -2.75
N SER A 8 12.57 11.25 -2.20
CA SER A 8 12.23 11.26 -0.76
C SER A 8 12.92 10.12 -0.03
N PHE A 9 13.62 10.44 1.06
CA PHE A 9 14.23 9.44 1.94
C PHE A 9 13.28 9.11 3.10
N ILE A 10 12.93 7.82 3.27
CA ILE A 10 12.19 7.31 4.44
C ILE A 10 13.23 6.72 5.41
N SER A 11 13.39 7.33 6.58
CA SER A 11 14.47 6.97 7.50
C SER A 11 14.28 7.55 8.91
N SER A 12 15.17 7.18 9.84
CA SER A 12 15.51 8.08 10.96
C SER A 12 16.31 9.28 10.44
N PHE A 13 16.23 10.42 11.13
CA PHE A 13 16.95 11.63 10.71
C PHE A 13 17.46 12.44 11.90
N ILE A 14 18.51 13.24 11.70
CA ILE A 14 19.02 14.15 12.74
C ILE A 14 17.91 15.12 13.16
N PRO A 15 17.74 15.44 14.46
CA PRO A 15 18.69 15.31 15.56
C PRO A 15 18.66 13.96 16.30
N ARG A 16 17.94 12.93 15.82
CA ARG A 16 18.00 11.59 16.40
C ARG A 16 19.43 11.05 16.33
N GLN A 17 20.03 10.73 17.48
CA GLN A 17 21.39 10.20 17.58
C GLN A 17 21.41 8.71 17.19
N CYS A 18 21.52 8.45 15.88
CA CYS A 18 21.53 7.10 15.29
C CYS A 18 22.45 7.10 14.04
N GLY A 19 23.13 5.97 13.78
CA GLY A 19 23.99 5.84 12.59
C GLY A 19 23.24 5.93 11.26
N ILE A 20 21.99 5.44 11.22
CA ILE A 20 21.14 5.53 10.03
C ILE A 20 20.71 6.99 9.79
N ALA A 21 20.46 7.76 10.86
CA ALA A 21 20.15 9.18 10.77
C ALA A 21 21.32 9.99 10.19
N THR A 22 22.56 9.72 10.62
CA THR A 22 23.76 10.37 10.07
C THR A 22 24.01 9.93 8.62
N PHE A 23 23.86 8.63 8.30
CA PHE A 23 23.98 8.12 6.93
C PHE A 23 23.00 8.82 5.98
N THR A 24 21.74 8.93 6.39
CA THR A 24 20.68 9.55 5.57
C THR A 24 20.96 11.03 5.34
N ASN A 25 21.41 11.74 6.38
CA ASN A 25 21.81 13.15 6.27
C ASN A 25 22.96 13.33 5.26
N ASP A 26 24.03 12.57 5.42
CA ASP A 26 25.22 12.74 4.57
C ASP A 26 24.94 12.36 3.11
N LEU A 27 24.14 11.31 2.90
CA LEU A 27 23.66 10.92 1.57
C LEU A 27 22.79 12.02 0.96
N ALA A 28 21.80 12.54 1.68
CA ALA A 28 20.89 13.58 1.18
C ALA A 28 21.63 14.89 0.86
N VAL A 29 22.55 15.32 1.72
CA VAL A 29 23.40 16.51 1.51
C VAL A 29 24.28 16.35 0.28
N SER A 30 24.90 15.19 0.11
CA SER A 30 25.81 14.94 -1.01
C SER A 30 25.06 14.75 -2.32
N PHE A 31 23.89 14.13 -2.26
CA PHE A 31 22.98 13.97 -3.39
C PHE A 31 22.49 15.33 -3.92
N ASN A 32 22.15 16.26 -3.03
CA ASN A 32 21.73 17.62 -3.42
C ASN A 32 22.86 18.46 -4.04
N LYS A 33 24.13 18.04 -3.92
CA LYS A 33 25.30 18.71 -4.49
C LYS A 33 25.74 18.15 -5.86
N ILE A 34 25.04 17.16 -6.40
CA ILE A 34 25.39 16.58 -7.70
C ILE A 34 25.13 17.61 -8.81
N GLU A 35 26.18 18.00 -9.54
CA GLU A 35 26.11 18.91 -10.68
C GLU A 35 26.02 18.11 -11.98
N ASN A 36 24.85 18.06 -12.62
CA ASN A 36 24.65 17.30 -13.87
C ASN A 36 23.66 17.94 -14.87
N GLY A 37 23.40 19.25 -14.74
CA GLY A 37 22.47 19.98 -15.61
C GLY A 37 20.98 19.88 -15.22
N SER A 38 20.63 19.04 -14.24
CA SER A 38 19.30 18.98 -13.62
C SER A 38 19.31 19.62 -12.23
N ILE A 39 18.18 20.18 -11.78
CA ILE A 39 18.03 20.60 -10.37
C ILE A 39 17.64 19.37 -9.58
N ILE A 40 18.47 18.95 -8.64
CA ILE A 40 18.22 17.78 -7.78
C ILE A 40 17.72 18.26 -6.42
N LYS A 41 16.61 17.68 -5.93
CA LYS A 41 16.06 18.03 -4.61
C LYS A 41 15.61 16.79 -3.84
N SER A 42 16.28 16.53 -2.73
CA SER A 42 15.80 15.57 -1.72
C SER A 42 14.90 16.21 -0.67
N ASN A 43 13.98 15.42 -0.12
CA ASN A 43 13.30 15.68 1.15
C ASN A 43 13.35 14.42 2.03
N ILE A 44 13.01 14.61 3.30
CA ILE A 44 13.02 13.55 4.30
C ILE A 44 11.60 13.30 4.82
N THR A 45 11.23 12.03 4.89
CA THR A 45 10.10 11.49 5.65
C THR A 45 10.67 10.79 6.88
N ALA A 46 10.64 11.48 8.02
CA ALA A 46 11.39 11.09 9.21
C ALA A 46 10.59 10.22 10.19
N LEU A 47 11.23 9.22 10.79
CA LEU A 47 10.63 8.35 11.81
C LEU A 47 10.89 8.88 13.23
N ASN A 48 9.82 8.96 14.01
CA ASN A 48 9.81 9.33 15.41
C ASN A 48 9.56 8.09 16.29
N ASP A 49 10.47 7.85 17.23
CA ASP A 49 10.42 6.76 18.22
C ASP A 49 9.87 7.21 19.59
N ASN A 50 9.50 8.48 19.71
CA ASN A 50 8.98 9.08 20.92
C ASN A 50 7.74 9.95 20.63
N PRO A 51 6.80 10.09 21.58
CA PRO A 51 5.54 10.81 21.35
C PRO A 51 5.69 12.30 21.05
N GLU A 52 6.77 12.93 21.55
CA GLU A 52 7.02 14.38 21.40
C GLU A 52 7.67 14.73 20.06
N GLY A 53 8.19 13.74 19.33
CA GLY A 53 8.92 13.92 18.09
C GLY A 53 10.33 14.50 18.30
N TYR A 54 10.90 15.05 17.23
CA TYR A 54 12.18 15.74 17.27
C TYR A 54 12.06 17.13 16.66
N LYS A 55 12.97 18.04 17.04
CA LYS A 55 13.08 19.36 16.41
C LYS A 55 13.84 19.25 15.09
N TYR A 56 13.13 18.84 14.04
CA TYR A 56 13.71 18.69 12.71
C TYR A 56 13.94 20.03 12.00
N SER A 57 14.88 20.01 11.06
CA SER A 57 15.13 21.11 10.13
C SER A 57 14.19 21.03 8.91
N GLN A 58 14.25 22.03 8.02
CA GLN A 58 13.28 22.19 6.92
C GLN A 58 13.32 21.09 5.87
N GLU A 59 14.36 20.26 5.85
CA GLU A 59 14.54 19.11 4.97
C GLU A 59 13.51 18.01 5.27
N VAL A 60 13.06 17.90 6.53
CA VAL A 60 11.97 17.01 6.93
C VAL A 60 10.65 17.63 6.53
N LYS A 61 9.91 16.91 5.67
CA LYS A 61 8.62 17.36 5.15
C LYS A 61 7.44 16.56 5.66
N PHE A 62 7.70 15.38 6.23
CA PHE A 62 6.69 14.54 6.84
C PHE A 62 7.32 13.75 8.00
N GLU A 63 6.54 13.50 9.04
CA GLU A 63 6.97 12.75 10.22
C GLU A 63 6.04 11.56 10.42
N ILE A 64 6.62 10.38 10.67
CA ILE A 64 5.91 9.13 10.94
C ILE A 64 6.16 8.73 12.38
N LYS A 65 5.12 8.53 13.18
CA LYS A 65 5.27 7.86 14.48
C LYS A 65 5.41 6.36 14.25
N ASP A 66 6.54 5.78 14.63
CA ASP A 66 6.90 4.38 14.35
C ASP A 66 5.85 3.35 14.81
N LYS A 67 5.11 3.64 15.87
CA LYS A 67 4.05 2.79 16.43
C LYS A 67 2.67 2.99 15.80
N SER A 68 2.47 3.98 14.93
CA SER A 68 1.17 4.30 14.33
C SER A 68 1.06 3.74 12.92
N ILE A 69 0.30 2.65 12.73
CA ILE A 69 0.00 2.11 11.39
C ILE A 69 -0.68 3.16 10.50
N ASN A 70 -1.52 4.03 11.08
CA ASN A 70 -2.17 5.09 10.33
C ASN A 70 -1.16 6.10 9.76
N ASP A 71 -0.12 6.46 10.52
CA ASP A 71 0.91 7.39 10.05
C ASP A 71 1.68 6.82 8.85
N PHE A 72 1.88 5.49 8.78
CA PHE A 72 2.48 4.85 7.59
C PHE A 72 1.59 4.95 6.35
N LYS A 73 0.27 4.81 6.50
CA LYS A 73 -0.70 4.97 5.40
C LYS A 73 -0.78 6.42 4.93
N GLU A 74 -0.86 7.37 5.86
CA GLU A 74 -0.84 8.81 5.57
C GLU A 74 0.47 9.22 4.89
N ALA A 75 1.61 8.66 5.33
CA ALA A 75 2.88 8.89 4.67
C ALA A 75 2.89 8.40 3.22
N ALA A 76 2.32 7.22 2.93
CA ALA A 76 2.18 6.76 1.55
C ALA A 76 1.33 7.72 0.70
N TYR A 77 0.19 8.18 1.24
CA TYR A 77 -0.66 9.17 0.57
C TYR A 77 0.08 10.48 0.30
N TYR A 78 0.76 11.02 1.32
CA TYR A 78 1.59 12.22 1.21
C TYR A 78 2.69 12.06 0.15
N LEU A 79 3.41 10.93 0.15
CA LEU A 79 4.47 10.64 -0.80
C LEU A 79 3.94 10.50 -2.22
N ASN A 80 2.78 9.87 -2.41
CA ASN A 80 2.12 9.74 -3.72
C ASN A 80 1.77 11.10 -4.32
N LEU A 81 1.32 12.07 -3.50
CA LEU A 81 1.00 13.43 -3.94
C LEU A 81 2.22 14.34 -4.13
N SER A 82 3.40 13.93 -3.65
CA SER A 82 4.60 14.77 -3.74
C SER A 82 5.15 14.89 -5.17
N ASP A 83 6.01 15.88 -5.40
CA ASP A 83 6.73 16.09 -6.65
C ASP A 83 7.95 15.15 -6.85
N LYS A 84 8.10 14.14 -5.98
CA LYS A 84 9.27 13.24 -6.00
C LYS A 84 9.11 12.13 -7.02
N ASP A 85 10.17 11.89 -7.78
CA ASP A 85 10.22 10.85 -8.80
C ASP A 85 10.45 9.46 -8.18
N ILE A 86 11.12 9.39 -7.03
CA ILE A 86 11.51 8.12 -6.41
C ILE A 86 11.57 8.21 -4.88
N ILE A 87 11.38 7.07 -4.23
CA ILE A 87 11.48 6.89 -2.79
C ILE A 87 12.70 6.03 -2.46
N ASN A 88 13.51 6.46 -1.50
CA ASN A 88 14.60 5.64 -0.96
C ASN A 88 14.30 5.27 0.49
N LEU A 89 14.14 3.97 0.74
CA LEU A 89 13.87 3.42 2.07
C LEU A 89 15.18 3.03 2.75
N GLN A 90 15.43 3.53 3.96
CA GLN A 90 16.57 3.12 4.79
C GLN A 90 16.08 2.07 5.78
N HIS A 91 16.49 0.81 5.65
CA HIS A 91 15.90 -0.28 6.42
C HIS A 91 16.85 -0.90 7.46
N GLU A 92 16.28 -1.09 8.66
CA GLU A 92 16.80 -1.88 9.76
C GLU A 92 15.59 -2.41 10.56
N PHE A 93 15.65 -3.65 11.08
CA PHE A 93 14.50 -4.34 11.65
C PHE A 93 13.90 -3.65 12.90
N GLY A 94 14.73 -2.98 13.70
CA GLY A 94 14.30 -2.23 14.89
C GLY A 94 13.91 -0.78 14.62
N LEU A 95 13.99 -0.31 13.36
CA LEU A 95 13.73 1.10 13.02
C LEU A 95 12.23 1.41 12.89
N TYR A 96 11.44 0.41 12.50
CA TYR A 96 10.00 0.53 12.26
C TYR A 96 9.23 -0.21 13.36
N GLY A 97 8.00 0.21 13.67
CA GLY A 97 7.15 -0.51 14.61
C GLY A 97 6.65 -1.86 14.05
N GLY A 98 6.03 -2.64 14.93
CA GLY A 98 5.53 -3.98 14.61
C GLY A 98 6.61 -5.06 14.73
N GLU A 99 6.21 -6.32 14.61
CA GLU A 99 7.15 -7.45 14.60
C GLU A 99 8.13 -7.31 13.43
N ALA A 100 9.42 -7.37 13.74
CA ALA A 100 10.52 -7.19 12.79
C ALA A 100 10.38 -5.94 11.87
N GLY A 101 9.75 -4.86 12.35
CA GLY A 101 9.57 -3.64 11.56
C GLY A 101 8.45 -3.69 10.53
N SER A 102 7.54 -4.66 10.62
CA SER A 102 6.44 -4.91 9.68
C SER A 102 5.52 -3.71 9.40
N HIS A 103 5.47 -2.68 10.25
CA HIS A 103 4.64 -1.50 9.97
C HIS A 103 5.02 -0.77 8.67
N ILE A 104 6.29 -0.86 8.24
CA ILE A 104 6.73 -0.25 6.98
C ILE A 104 6.00 -0.82 5.76
N LEU A 105 5.54 -2.07 5.84
CA LEU A 105 4.83 -2.73 4.75
C LEU A 105 3.51 -2.03 4.41
N TYR A 106 2.83 -1.42 5.40
CA TYR A 106 1.61 -0.65 5.16
C TYR A 106 1.87 0.62 4.33
N LEU A 107 3.07 1.21 4.44
CA LEU A 107 3.46 2.33 3.58
C LEU A 107 3.77 1.80 2.17
N LEU A 108 4.61 0.77 2.08
CA LEU A 108 5.08 0.23 0.79
C LEU A 108 3.93 -0.33 -0.06
N GLU A 109 2.97 -1.02 0.55
CA GLU A 109 1.76 -1.55 -0.12
C GLU A 109 0.92 -0.44 -0.75
N ASN A 110 0.90 0.76 -0.15
CA ASN A 110 0.07 1.88 -0.59
C ASN A 110 0.84 2.90 -1.44
N LEU A 111 2.12 2.64 -1.75
CA LEU A 111 2.99 3.57 -2.46
C LEU A 111 2.93 3.33 -3.97
N LYS A 112 2.59 4.37 -4.73
CA LYS A 112 2.48 4.39 -6.20
C LYS A 112 3.71 5.02 -6.87
N LYS A 113 4.89 4.85 -6.25
CA LYS A 113 6.17 5.40 -6.72
C LYS A 113 7.27 4.34 -6.64
N PRO A 114 8.32 4.43 -7.48
CA PRO A 114 9.43 3.48 -7.41
C PRO A 114 10.16 3.59 -6.08
N VAL A 115 10.59 2.43 -5.56
CA VAL A 115 11.30 2.32 -4.28
C VAL A 115 12.66 1.69 -4.50
N VAL A 116 13.70 2.31 -3.95
CA VAL A 116 15.02 1.69 -3.79
C VAL A 116 15.28 1.56 -2.31
N THR A 117 15.52 0.36 -1.82
CA THR A 117 15.73 0.12 -0.38
C THR A 117 17.19 -0.13 -0.08
N THR A 118 17.76 0.64 0.86
CA THR A 118 19.11 0.44 1.40
C THR A 118 19.01 -0.36 2.71
N LEU A 119 19.66 -1.52 2.76
CA LEU A 119 19.71 -2.35 3.97
C LEU A 119 20.94 -2.01 4.81
N HIS A 120 20.71 -1.74 6.11
CA HIS A 120 21.77 -1.55 7.11
C HIS A 120 22.04 -2.81 7.94
N THR A 121 21.13 -3.77 7.89
CA THR A 121 21.23 -5.08 8.56
C THR A 121 20.80 -6.17 7.59
N VAL A 122 21.60 -7.23 7.48
CA VAL A 122 21.27 -8.47 6.78
C VAL A 122 21.75 -9.60 7.68
N LEU A 123 20.84 -10.47 8.10
CA LEU A 123 21.13 -11.56 9.05
C LEU A 123 21.40 -12.86 8.28
N GLU A 124 22.39 -13.64 8.70
CA GLU A 124 22.66 -14.97 8.14
C GLU A 124 21.58 -15.99 8.54
N HIS A 125 20.99 -15.79 9.72
CA HIS A 125 19.94 -16.64 10.29
C HIS A 125 18.73 -15.78 10.73
N PRO A 126 17.94 -15.24 9.79
CA PRO A 126 16.74 -14.49 10.13
C PRO A 126 15.71 -15.43 10.77
N ASN A 127 14.95 -14.92 11.75
CA ASN A 127 13.73 -15.58 12.18
C ASN A 127 12.64 -15.48 11.09
N GLU A 128 11.51 -16.17 11.29
CA GLU A 128 10.44 -16.19 10.28
C GLU A 128 9.89 -14.80 9.94
N ASP A 129 9.73 -13.92 10.92
CA ASP A 129 9.15 -12.59 10.71
C ASP A 129 10.14 -11.67 9.99
N GLN A 130 11.42 -11.72 10.36
CA GLN A 130 12.50 -11.01 9.67
C GLN A 130 12.63 -11.44 8.21
N LEU A 131 12.54 -12.74 7.94
CA LEU A 131 12.57 -13.29 6.58
C LEU A 131 11.37 -12.78 5.77
N LYS A 132 10.15 -12.90 6.31
CA LYS A 132 8.92 -12.45 5.66
C LYS A 132 8.93 -10.95 5.36
N VAL A 133 9.30 -10.12 6.33
CA VAL A 133 9.36 -8.66 6.16
C VAL A 133 10.36 -8.28 5.06
N LEU A 134 11.56 -8.86 5.05
CA LEU A 134 12.54 -8.52 4.03
C LEU A 134 12.12 -9.00 2.63
N GLN A 135 11.46 -10.15 2.52
CA GLN A 135 10.91 -10.64 1.26
C GLN A 135 9.81 -9.72 0.70
N GLU A 136 8.92 -9.21 1.56
CA GLU A 136 7.91 -8.24 1.13
C GLU A 136 8.53 -6.88 0.76
N ILE A 137 9.53 -6.40 1.51
CA ILE A 137 10.29 -5.20 1.12
C ILE A 137 10.93 -5.36 -0.26
N ASN A 138 11.52 -6.53 -0.55
CA ASN A 138 12.07 -6.85 -1.87
C ASN A 138 11.00 -6.84 -2.97
N ARG A 139 9.79 -7.31 -2.66
CA ARG A 139 8.68 -7.29 -3.62
C ARG A 139 8.32 -5.87 -4.05
N TYR A 140 8.25 -4.93 -3.10
CA TYR A 140 7.92 -3.53 -3.38
C TYR A 140 9.10 -2.70 -3.91
N SER A 141 10.34 -3.17 -3.75
CA SER A 141 11.54 -2.45 -4.19
C SER A 141 11.90 -2.77 -5.64
N SER A 142 12.21 -1.72 -6.41
CA SER A 142 12.86 -1.82 -7.72
C SER A 142 14.27 -2.39 -7.56
N TYR A 143 15.03 -1.85 -6.60
CA TYR A 143 16.38 -2.31 -6.26
C TYR A 143 16.60 -2.39 -4.75
N ILE A 144 17.44 -3.34 -4.34
CA ILE A 144 17.93 -3.47 -2.97
C ILE A 144 19.42 -3.13 -2.95
N VAL A 145 19.79 -2.11 -2.19
CA VAL A 145 21.17 -1.66 -2.00
C VAL A 145 21.76 -2.27 -0.73
N VAL A 146 22.93 -2.88 -0.87
CA VAL A 146 23.76 -3.40 0.22
C VAL A 146 25.16 -2.81 0.15
N GLN A 147 25.84 -2.84 1.29
CA GLN A 147 27.11 -2.13 1.50
C GLN A 147 28.32 -3.06 1.70
N SER A 148 28.10 -4.38 1.69
CA SER A 148 29.13 -5.42 1.82
C SER A 148 28.91 -6.53 0.78
N GLU A 149 29.99 -7.21 0.39
CA GLU A 149 29.94 -8.34 -0.55
C GLU A 149 29.25 -9.56 0.10
N LYS A 150 29.49 -9.79 1.40
CA LYS A 150 28.82 -10.84 2.18
C LYS A 150 27.30 -10.61 2.23
N ALA A 151 26.84 -9.37 2.38
CA ALA A 151 25.40 -9.07 2.30
C ALA A 151 24.83 -9.37 0.91
N PHE A 152 25.56 -9.01 -0.15
CA PHE A 152 25.14 -9.31 -1.53
C PHE A 152 24.89 -10.80 -1.72
N THR A 153 25.82 -11.63 -1.28
CA THR A 153 25.70 -13.10 -1.34
C THR A 153 24.55 -13.61 -0.46
N MET A 154 24.45 -13.14 0.79
CA MET A 154 23.38 -13.55 1.72
C MET A 154 21.98 -13.25 1.21
N LEU A 155 21.76 -12.09 0.57
CA LEU A 155 20.44 -11.76 0.04
C LEU A 155 19.98 -12.76 -1.03
N SER A 156 20.91 -13.30 -1.82
CA SER A 156 20.60 -14.35 -2.80
C SER A 156 20.37 -15.69 -2.09
N ASP A 157 21.32 -16.12 -1.26
CA ASP A 157 21.36 -17.48 -0.73
C ASP A 157 20.34 -17.73 0.40
N VAL A 158 20.11 -16.74 1.26
CA VAL A 158 19.25 -16.85 2.45
C VAL A 158 17.85 -16.31 2.18
N TYR A 159 17.75 -15.17 1.48
CA TYR A 159 16.47 -14.48 1.29
C TYR A 159 15.83 -14.74 -0.08
N SER A 160 16.52 -15.44 -0.99
CA SER A 160 16.06 -15.72 -2.36
C SER A 160 15.76 -14.46 -3.17
N ILE A 161 16.50 -13.37 -2.93
CA ILE A 161 16.38 -12.13 -3.71
C ILE A 161 17.13 -12.30 -5.04
N PRO A 162 16.52 -11.99 -6.19
CA PRO A 162 17.18 -12.10 -7.48
C PRO A 162 18.40 -11.17 -7.58
N GLN A 163 19.53 -11.68 -8.08
CA GLN A 163 20.79 -10.93 -8.15
C GLN A 163 20.68 -9.65 -8.98
N GLU A 164 19.84 -9.65 -10.01
CA GLU A 164 19.58 -8.48 -10.86
C GLU A 164 18.89 -7.33 -10.12
N LYS A 165 18.26 -7.58 -8.96
CA LYS A 165 17.71 -6.55 -8.08
C LYS A 165 18.71 -6.02 -7.06
N ILE A 166 19.79 -6.74 -6.79
CA ILE A 166 20.75 -6.38 -5.75
C ILE A 166 21.80 -5.42 -6.34
N ARG A 167 22.10 -4.34 -5.61
CA ARG A 167 23.11 -3.35 -5.97
C ARG A 167 24.10 -3.19 -4.83
N TYR A 168 25.38 -3.38 -5.12
CA TYR A 168 26.45 -3.06 -4.17
C TYR A 168 26.81 -1.58 -4.30
N ILE A 169 26.57 -0.81 -3.24
CA ILE A 169 27.07 0.56 -3.11
C ILE A 169 27.79 0.65 -1.76
N PRO A 170 29.09 0.97 -1.72
CA PRO A 170 29.80 1.04 -0.46
C PRO A 170 29.19 2.11 0.45
N HIS A 171 29.37 1.94 1.76
CA HIS A 171 29.04 2.98 2.73
C HIS A 171 29.81 4.27 2.40
N GLY A 172 29.18 5.42 2.60
CA GLY A 172 29.79 6.72 2.35
C GLY A 172 30.83 7.13 3.40
N ALA A 173 31.75 8.02 3.03
CA ALA A 173 32.72 8.63 3.92
C ALA A 173 32.98 10.10 3.56
N HIS A 174 33.43 10.90 4.53
CA HIS A 174 33.79 12.29 4.27
C HIS A 174 35.10 12.37 3.47
N ASP A 175 35.15 13.30 2.52
CA ASP A 175 36.35 13.56 1.74
C ASP A 175 37.32 14.42 2.57
N VAL A 176 38.44 13.82 2.94
CA VAL A 176 39.49 14.46 3.73
C VAL A 176 40.83 14.34 3.01
N GLN A 177 41.71 15.30 3.24
CA GLN A 177 43.05 15.25 2.65
C GLN A 177 43.92 14.21 3.36
N PHE A 178 44.72 13.47 2.57
CA PHE A 178 45.72 12.56 3.11
C PHE A 178 46.95 13.33 3.60
N LEU A 179 46.95 13.66 4.89
CA LEU A 179 48.03 14.38 5.55
C LEU A 179 48.64 13.55 6.69
N ASP A 180 49.81 13.98 7.17
CA ASP A 180 50.42 13.41 8.37
C ASP A 180 49.58 13.72 9.62
N THR A 181 49.50 12.77 10.56
CA THR A 181 48.68 12.92 11.77
C THR A 181 49.19 14.04 12.67
N THR A 182 50.49 14.33 12.64
CA THR A 182 51.15 15.39 13.42
C THR A 182 50.52 16.75 13.17
N TYR A 183 50.11 17.05 11.92
CA TYR A 183 49.46 18.30 11.55
C TYR A 183 48.19 18.59 12.38
N TYR A 184 47.43 17.55 12.73
CA TYR A 184 46.19 17.69 13.48
C TYR A 184 46.39 17.63 15.00
N LYS A 185 47.49 17.03 15.48
CA LYS A 185 47.77 16.85 16.92
C LYS A 185 48.08 18.15 17.65
N ASP A 186 48.64 19.14 16.96
CA ASP A 186 48.97 20.44 17.54
C ASP A 186 47.74 21.14 18.15
N LYS A 187 46.57 20.98 17.51
CA LYS A 187 45.29 21.53 18.02
C LYS A 187 44.88 20.94 19.38
N PHE A 188 45.32 19.73 19.69
CA PHE A 188 44.89 18.96 20.87
C PHE A 188 46.00 18.81 21.93
N GLN A 189 47.16 19.43 21.73
CA GLN A 189 48.32 19.32 22.63
C GLN A 189 48.78 17.85 22.82
N LEU A 190 48.65 17.04 21.76
CA LEU A 190 49.00 15.61 21.75
C LEU A 190 50.16 15.29 20.79
N THR A 191 50.93 16.29 20.36
CA THR A 191 52.00 16.14 19.35
C THR A 191 53.05 15.10 19.77
N GLU A 192 53.38 15.06 21.06
CA GLU A 192 54.33 14.10 21.66
C GLU A 192 53.72 12.73 22.02
N LYS A 193 52.43 12.50 21.70
CA LYS A 193 51.71 11.28 22.06
C LYS A 193 51.44 10.41 20.83
N LYS A 194 51.47 9.08 21.02
CA LYS A 194 50.91 8.13 20.06
C LYS A 194 49.42 7.93 20.37
N VAL A 195 48.54 8.32 19.44
CA VAL A 195 47.11 8.41 19.69
C VAL A 195 46.37 7.21 19.08
N LEU A 196 45.74 6.42 19.94
CA LEU A 196 44.79 5.39 19.55
C LEU A 196 43.36 5.94 19.64
N LEU A 197 42.47 5.55 18.73
CA LEU A 197 41.08 6.01 18.74
C LEU A 197 40.09 4.86 18.54
N THR A 198 39.04 4.86 19.36
CA THR A 198 37.77 4.22 19.05
C THR A 198 36.68 5.26 19.19
N PHE A 199 35.76 5.34 18.23
CA PHE A 199 34.64 6.26 18.30
C PHE A 199 33.31 5.62 17.93
N GLY A 200 32.21 6.23 18.38
CA GLY A 200 30.84 5.80 18.13
C GLY A 200 30.04 5.62 19.42
N LEU A 201 28.77 5.19 19.30
CA LEU A 201 27.93 4.93 20.47
C LEU A 201 28.47 3.73 21.27
N LEU A 202 28.72 3.95 22.55
CA LEU A 202 29.31 2.97 23.46
C LEU A 202 28.25 1.93 23.88
N SER A 203 28.58 0.64 23.73
CA SER A 203 27.77 -0.51 24.17
C SER A 203 28.66 -1.74 24.40
N PRO A 204 28.22 -2.73 25.22
CA PRO A 204 29.03 -3.90 25.56
C PRO A 204 29.61 -4.68 24.37
N GLY A 205 28.88 -4.79 23.25
CA GLY A 205 29.36 -5.49 22.06
C GLY A 205 30.48 -4.79 21.29
N LYS A 206 30.89 -3.57 21.69
CA LYS A 206 31.96 -2.81 21.02
C LYS A 206 33.36 -3.25 21.44
N GLY A 207 33.51 -4.04 22.51
CA GLY A 207 34.77 -4.67 22.93
C GLY A 207 35.87 -3.70 23.39
N VAL A 208 35.50 -2.52 23.88
CA VAL A 208 36.45 -1.50 24.36
C VAL A 208 37.29 -2.02 25.55
N GLU A 209 36.74 -2.92 26.35
CA GLU A 209 37.43 -3.60 27.43
C GLU A 209 38.68 -4.36 26.97
N ASP A 210 38.67 -4.95 25.77
CA ASP A 210 39.81 -5.70 25.24
C ASP A 210 40.98 -4.77 24.92
N VAL A 211 40.68 -3.56 24.43
CA VAL A 211 41.69 -2.53 24.19
C VAL A 211 42.30 -2.04 25.50
N ILE A 212 41.47 -1.78 26.52
CA ILE A 212 41.96 -1.37 27.85
C ILE A 212 42.84 -2.47 28.47
N ASN A 213 42.43 -3.74 28.36
CA ASN A 213 43.23 -4.86 28.85
C ASN A 213 44.55 -5.01 28.07
N ALA A 214 44.56 -4.79 26.76
CA ALA A 214 45.77 -4.84 25.94
C ALA A 214 46.72 -3.70 26.30
N LEU A 215 46.18 -2.51 26.57
CA LEU A 215 46.96 -1.33 26.94
C LEU A 215 47.82 -1.55 28.18
N ALA A 216 47.38 -2.35 29.16
CA ALA A 216 48.16 -2.68 30.35
C ALA A 216 49.53 -3.28 30.03
N GLU A 217 49.67 -3.97 28.90
CA GLU A 217 50.93 -4.53 28.41
C GLU A 217 51.66 -3.61 27.41
N VAL A 218 50.92 -2.81 26.63
CA VAL A 218 51.49 -1.87 25.65
C VAL A 218 52.21 -0.72 26.33
N VAL A 219 51.66 -0.15 27.41
CA VAL A 219 52.26 1.02 28.10
C VAL A 219 53.63 0.74 28.71
N LYS A 220 53.98 -0.53 28.94
CA LYS A 220 55.30 -0.92 29.47
C LYS A 220 56.43 -0.59 28.49
N THR A 221 56.16 -0.62 27.19
CA THR A 221 57.12 -0.31 26.12
C THR A 221 56.83 1.03 25.45
N ASN A 222 55.59 1.51 25.48
CA ASN A 222 55.15 2.76 24.85
C ASN A 222 54.36 3.63 25.85
N PRO A 223 55.05 4.27 26.84
CA PRO A 223 54.38 5.01 27.92
C PRO A 223 53.73 6.32 27.47
N ASP A 224 54.10 6.83 26.30
CA ASP A 224 53.60 8.04 25.64
C ASP A 224 52.29 7.82 24.87
N ILE A 225 51.64 6.67 25.02
CA ILE A 225 50.37 6.37 24.33
C ILE A 225 49.18 7.10 24.98
N ALA A 226 48.24 7.53 24.15
CA ALA A 226 46.94 8.06 24.55
C ALA A 226 45.83 7.35 23.78
N TYR A 227 44.96 6.63 24.48
CA TYR A 227 43.77 5.99 23.91
C TYR A 227 42.54 6.83 24.17
N ILE A 228 41.94 7.34 23.09
CA ILE A 228 40.73 8.14 23.13
C ILE A 228 39.52 7.25 22.84
N ILE A 229 38.59 7.23 23.79
CA ILE A 229 37.26 6.61 23.64
C ILE A 229 36.26 7.75 23.42
N LEU A 230 35.88 7.97 22.16
CA LEU A 230 35.03 9.08 21.74
C LEU A 230 33.58 8.63 21.52
N GLY A 231 32.69 9.00 22.44
CA GLY A 231 31.26 8.82 22.22
C GLY A 231 30.41 8.69 23.48
N ALA A 232 29.14 9.02 23.32
CA ALA A 232 28.11 8.82 24.33
C ALA A 232 27.67 7.35 24.41
N THR A 233 27.10 6.95 25.55
CA THR A 233 26.50 5.62 25.72
C THR A 233 25.26 5.54 24.85
N HIS A 234 25.10 4.42 24.13
CA HIS A 234 23.98 4.25 23.21
C HIS A 234 22.64 4.57 23.91
N PRO A 235 21.76 5.41 23.34
CA PRO A 235 20.55 5.88 24.03
C PRO A 235 19.68 4.76 24.62
N HIS A 236 19.47 3.68 23.87
CA HIS A 236 18.76 2.49 24.37
C HIS A 236 19.47 1.78 25.54
N VAL A 237 20.80 1.64 25.48
CA VAL A 237 21.60 1.05 26.57
C VAL A 237 21.53 1.95 27.81
N LYS A 238 21.66 3.27 27.63
CA LYS A 238 21.55 4.25 28.71
C LYS A 238 20.17 4.23 29.37
N LYS A 239 19.11 4.09 28.58
CA LYS A 239 17.73 3.98 29.07
C LYS A 239 17.50 2.71 29.90
N GLN A 240 18.07 1.58 29.48
CA GLN A 240 17.85 0.29 30.12
C GLN A 240 18.79 0.00 31.30
N TYR A 241 20.06 0.40 31.19
CA TYR A 241 21.14 0.02 32.10
C TYR A 241 21.95 1.21 32.64
N GLY A 242 21.54 2.45 32.34
CA GLY A 242 22.27 3.65 32.73
C GLY A 242 23.68 3.69 32.12
N GLU A 243 24.64 4.22 32.87
CA GLU A 243 26.06 4.30 32.48
C GLU A 243 26.87 3.09 32.99
N SER A 244 26.22 1.98 33.36
CA SER A 244 26.88 0.82 33.99
C SER A 244 28.07 0.27 33.19
N TYR A 245 27.93 0.13 31.88
CA TYR A 245 29.03 -0.31 31.01
C TYR A 245 30.19 0.71 30.99
N ARG A 246 29.92 2.00 30.85
CA ARG A 246 30.97 3.04 30.92
C ARG A 246 31.70 3.01 32.26
N ASN A 247 30.96 2.96 33.37
CA ASN A 247 31.54 2.87 34.71
C ASN A 247 32.42 1.62 34.86
N SER A 248 32.05 0.51 34.22
CA SER A 248 32.87 -0.71 34.22
C SER A 248 34.20 -0.52 33.49
N LEU A 249 34.22 0.24 32.38
CA LEU A 249 35.44 0.58 31.64
C LEU A 249 36.32 1.54 32.44
N GLU A 250 35.75 2.57 33.06
CA GLU A 250 36.49 3.50 33.93
C GLU A 250 37.13 2.77 35.13
N ASN A 251 36.42 1.81 35.73
CA ASN A 251 36.97 0.96 36.79
C ASN A 251 38.09 0.05 36.26
N LEU A 252 37.98 -0.45 35.03
CA LEU A 252 39.02 -1.26 34.40
C LEU A 252 40.30 -0.44 34.15
N VAL A 253 40.16 0.82 33.72
CA VAL A 253 41.28 1.76 33.57
C VAL A 253 42.00 1.98 34.90
N LYS A 254 41.25 2.24 35.99
CA LYS A 254 41.82 2.40 37.34
C LYS A 254 42.51 1.13 37.83
N LYS A 255 41.89 -0.03 37.60
CA LYS A 255 42.44 -1.34 37.99
C LYS A 255 43.82 -1.59 37.38
N HIS A 256 44.04 -1.14 36.15
CA HIS A 256 45.29 -1.31 35.42
C HIS A 256 46.26 -0.12 35.54
N GLY A 257 45.90 0.94 36.26
CA GLY A 257 46.75 2.13 36.43
C GLY A 257 46.93 2.94 35.14
N LEU A 258 45.91 2.96 34.27
CA LEU A 258 45.95 3.56 32.92
C LEU A 258 45.33 4.97 32.86
N GLU A 259 45.12 5.65 33.98
CA GLU A 259 44.44 6.94 34.05
C GLU A 259 45.12 8.05 33.25
N ASN A 260 46.45 7.97 33.09
CA ASN A 260 47.23 8.92 32.28
C ASN A 260 47.27 8.55 30.79
N ASN A 261 46.74 7.39 30.41
CA ASN A 261 46.80 6.85 29.05
C ASN A 261 45.42 6.74 28.40
N VAL A 262 44.31 6.69 29.15
CA VAL A 262 42.96 6.54 28.59
C VAL A 262 42.13 7.79 28.81
N ILE A 263 41.57 8.34 27.73
CA ILE A 263 40.80 9.57 27.71
C ILE A 263 39.38 9.26 27.23
N PHE A 264 38.40 9.55 28.08
CA PHE A 264 36.99 9.40 27.76
C PHE A 264 36.38 10.73 27.32
N ILE A 265 35.90 10.81 26.06
CA ILE A 265 35.12 11.95 25.57
C ILE A 265 33.65 11.55 25.54
N ASN A 266 32.96 11.83 26.65
CA ASN A 266 31.63 11.30 26.99
C ASN A 266 30.47 12.06 26.33
N ARG A 267 30.60 12.44 25.06
CA ARG A 267 29.56 13.17 24.33
C ARG A 267 29.45 12.72 22.89
N PHE A 268 28.27 12.95 22.33
CA PHE A 268 28.09 12.91 20.88
C PHE A 268 28.71 14.19 20.30
N VAL A 269 29.52 14.04 19.26
CA VAL A 269 30.20 15.15 18.59
C VAL A 269 29.64 15.30 17.17
N ASP A 270 29.72 16.50 16.61
CA ASP A 270 29.35 16.73 15.22
C ASP A 270 30.41 16.16 14.26
N THR A 271 30.10 16.18 12.97
CA THR A 271 30.96 15.62 11.92
C THR A 271 32.33 16.30 11.86
N GLU A 272 32.41 17.61 12.04
CA GLU A 272 33.67 18.34 11.93
C GLU A 272 34.60 17.95 13.07
N GLU A 273 34.11 18.01 14.30
CA GLU A 273 34.86 17.60 15.49
C GLU A 273 35.22 16.10 15.43
N LEU A 274 34.32 15.23 14.96
CA LEU A 274 34.60 13.82 14.76
C LEU A 274 35.77 13.59 13.80
N LEU A 275 35.80 14.31 12.67
CA LEU A 275 36.86 14.20 11.69
C LEU A 275 38.18 14.72 12.23
N GLU A 276 38.18 15.78 13.05
CA GLU A 276 39.40 16.20 13.74
C GLU A 276 39.95 15.09 14.65
N PHE A 277 39.08 14.46 15.46
CA PHE A 277 39.43 13.30 16.28
C PHE A 277 40.01 12.14 15.48
N LEU A 278 39.38 11.83 14.36
CA LEU A 278 39.87 10.79 13.48
C LEU A 278 41.21 11.15 12.85
N LEU A 279 41.36 12.39 12.36
CA LEU A 279 42.52 12.85 11.61
C LEU A 279 43.77 13.00 12.48
N MET A 280 43.66 13.27 13.79
CA MET A 280 44.85 13.28 14.67
C MET A 280 45.25 11.90 15.21
N SER A 281 44.36 10.89 15.18
CA SER A 281 44.72 9.55 15.68
C SER A 281 45.72 8.84 14.76
N ASP A 282 46.70 8.15 15.33
CA ASP A 282 47.67 7.34 14.59
C ASP A 282 47.11 5.97 14.20
N ILE A 283 46.36 5.35 15.12
CA ILE A 283 45.75 4.04 14.92
C ILE A 283 44.27 4.09 15.33
N TYR A 284 43.40 3.65 14.43
CA TYR A 284 41.98 3.43 14.71
C TYR A 284 41.75 1.96 15.08
N ILE A 285 40.99 1.71 16.15
CA ILE A 285 40.71 0.36 16.65
C ILE A 285 39.21 0.11 16.67
N SER A 286 38.79 -1.00 16.03
CA SER A 286 37.40 -1.48 15.99
C SER A 286 37.29 -2.89 16.59
N PRO A 287 37.21 -3.02 17.92
CA PRO A 287 37.39 -4.30 18.62
C PRO A 287 36.08 -5.08 18.83
N TYR A 288 35.19 -5.09 17.84
CA TYR A 288 33.81 -5.53 18.04
C TYR A 288 33.72 -7.03 18.32
N HIS A 289 32.91 -7.41 19.32
CA HIS A 289 32.69 -8.81 19.68
C HIS A 289 31.69 -9.51 18.76
N ASN A 290 30.70 -8.77 18.24
CA ASN A 290 29.76 -9.33 17.28
C ASN A 290 30.39 -9.41 15.89
N LEU A 291 30.71 -10.63 15.45
CA LEU A 291 31.32 -10.88 14.14
C LEU A 291 30.33 -10.72 12.97
N GLU A 292 29.03 -10.75 13.24
CA GLU A 292 27.97 -10.66 12.22
C GLU A 292 27.68 -9.21 11.77
N GLN A 293 28.51 -8.25 12.17
CA GLN A 293 28.33 -6.85 11.81
C GLN A 293 28.53 -6.66 10.28
N ILE A 294 27.42 -6.41 9.59
CA ILE A 294 27.38 -6.35 8.12
C ILE A 294 27.89 -5.02 7.53
N VAL A 295 27.81 -3.92 8.29
CA VAL A 295 28.34 -2.61 7.89
C VAL A 295 28.80 -1.81 9.12
N SER A 296 29.83 -0.97 8.98
CA SER A 296 30.32 -0.12 10.06
C SER A 296 30.80 1.23 9.53
N GLY A 297 29.98 2.27 9.70
CA GLY A 297 30.34 3.62 9.27
C GLY A 297 31.61 4.15 9.94
N THR A 298 31.89 3.78 11.18
CA THR A 298 33.09 4.22 11.89
C THR A 298 34.37 3.65 11.28
N LEU A 299 34.33 2.37 10.87
CA LEU A 299 35.42 1.73 10.13
C LEU A 299 35.58 2.34 8.74
N THR A 300 34.47 2.57 8.03
CA THR A 300 34.47 3.21 6.71
C THR A 300 35.12 4.59 6.76
N TYR A 301 34.82 5.41 7.76
CA TYR A 301 35.40 6.74 7.92
C TYR A 301 36.91 6.64 8.19
N ALA A 302 37.34 5.71 9.04
CA ALA A 302 38.76 5.48 9.32
C ALA A 302 39.54 5.05 8.07
N LEU A 303 38.97 4.12 7.28
CA LEU A 303 39.57 3.64 6.03
C LEU A 303 39.72 4.79 5.02
N ALA A 304 38.63 5.52 4.75
CA ALA A 304 38.65 6.64 3.81
C ALA A 304 39.52 7.82 4.25
N SER A 305 39.74 7.97 5.56
CA SER A 305 40.68 8.97 6.11
C SER A 305 42.14 8.50 6.09
N GLY A 306 42.43 7.30 5.58
CA GLY A 306 43.79 6.78 5.49
C GLY A 306 44.41 6.50 6.86
N LYS A 307 43.63 5.99 7.80
CA LYS A 307 44.10 5.59 9.14
C LYS A 307 44.75 4.21 9.09
N ALA A 308 45.71 3.98 9.99
CA ALA A 308 46.14 2.62 10.27
C ALA A 308 45.06 1.96 11.14
N ILE A 309 44.59 0.78 10.74
CA ILE A 309 43.40 0.18 11.35
C ILE A 309 43.75 -1.18 11.96
N ILE A 310 43.28 -1.40 13.18
CA ILE A 310 43.26 -2.71 13.84
C ILE A 310 41.79 -3.08 14.13
N SER A 311 41.37 -4.29 13.76
CA SER A 311 39.99 -4.73 13.95
C SER A 311 39.91 -6.22 14.28
N THR A 312 38.83 -6.64 14.95
CA THR A 312 38.41 -8.05 14.90
C THR A 312 37.91 -8.39 13.49
N PRO A 313 37.93 -9.67 13.06
CA PRO A 313 37.46 -10.11 11.76
C PRO A 313 35.93 -10.23 11.70
N TYR A 314 35.19 -9.20 12.15
CA TYR A 314 33.76 -9.14 11.81
C TYR A 314 33.61 -8.97 10.29
N TRP A 315 32.53 -9.49 9.70
CA TRP A 315 32.43 -9.67 8.25
C TRP A 315 32.81 -8.43 7.43
N TYR A 316 32.32 -7.25 7.84
CA TYR A 316 32.64 -6.02 7.14
C TYR A 316 34.11 -5.58 7.27
N ALA A 317 34.75 -5.81 8.43
CA ALA A 317 36.18 -5.56 8.59
C ALA A 317 37.04 -6.51 7.79
N GLU A 318 36.65 -7.80 7.72
CA GLU A 318 37.34 -8.78 6.91
C GLU A 318 37.36 -8.37 5.43
N GLU A 319 36.26 -7.81 4.91
CA GLU A 319 36.19 -7.28 3.55
C GLU A 319 37.01 -6.00 3.35
N LEU A 320 36.81 -4.99 4.20
CA LEU A 320 37.44 -3.68 4.02
C LEU A 320 38.96 -3.71 4.22
N LEU A 321 39.47 -4.61 5.06
CA LEU A 321 40.88 -4.65 5.44
C LEU A 321 41.73 -5.63 4.62
N LYS A 322 41.15 -6.33 3.62
CA LYS A 322 41.90 -7.18 2.68
C LYS A 322 43.02 -6.40 1.98
N ASP A 323 44.01 -7.12 1.46
CA ASP A 323 45.11 -6.55 0.66
C ASP A 323 45.94 -5.48 1.41
N GLU A 324 46.31 -5.78 2.66
CA GLU A 324 47.12 -4.89 3.51
C GLU A 324 46.47 -3.50 3.69
N LYS A 325 45.15 -3.44 3.94
CA LYS A 325 44.44 -2.19 4.27
C LYS A 325 44.25 -2.00 5.78
N GLY A 326 44.59 -3.00 6.58
CA GLY A 326 44.62 -2.96 8.03
C GLY A 326 45.13 -4.28 8.61
N ILE A 327 45.05 -4.42 9.94
CA ILE A 327 45.40 -5.65 10.67
C ILE A 327 44.14 -6.24 11.31
N LEU A 328 43.93 -7.52 11.08
CA LEU A 328 42.94 -8.31 11.80
C LEU A 328 43.60 -9.06 12.96
N TYR A 329 42.96 -9.10 14.11
CA TYR A 329 43.42 -9.85 15.29
C TYR A 329 42.32 -10.79 15.81
N GLU A 330 42.74 -11.82 16.53
CA GLU A 330 41.83 -12.85 17.03
C GLU A 330 40.84 -12.26 18.07
N PRO A 331 39.51 -12.47 17.92
CA PRO A 331 38.51 -12.00 18.87
C PRO A 331 38.80 -12.47 20.31
N HIS A 332 38.57 -11.60 21.29
CA HIS A 332 38.84 -11.84 22.72
C HIS A 332 40.30 -12.19 23.06
N ASN A 333 41.24 -12.08 22.12
CA ASN A 333 42.65 -12.35 22.33
C ASN A 333 43.42 -11.06 22.60
N VAL A 334 43.45 -10.66 23.88
CA VAL A 334 44.16 -9.46 24.36
C VAL A 334 45.65 -9.45 23.98
N ALA A 335 46.30 -10.62 23.95
CA ALA A 335 47.72 -10.72 23.60
C ALA A 335 47.96 -10.45 22.10
N SER A 336 47.08 -10.97 21.24
CA SER A 336 47.11 -10.70 19.79
C SER A 336 46.88 -9.21 19.50
N LEU A 337 45.89 -8.60 20.16
CA LEU A 337 45.65 -7.15 20.06
C LEU A 337 46.86 -6.33 20.52
N SER A 338 47.45 -6.68 21.67
CA SER A 338 48.64 -5.99 22.19
C SER A 338 49.81 -6.05 21.20
N THR A 339 49.99 -7.22 20.56
CA THR A 339 51.05 -7.42 19.56
C THR A 339 50.79 -6.56 18.32
N ALA A 340 49.56 -6.53 17.81
CA ALA A 340 49.19 -5.72 16.66
C ALA A 340 49.37 -4.21 16.93
N ILE A 341 49.04 -3.75 18.14
CA ILE A 341 49.26 -2.36 18.54
C ILE A 341 50.75 -2.04 18.55
N LYS A 342 51.58 -2.84 19.24
CA LYS A 342 53.04 -2.62 19.32
C LYS A 342 53.69 -2.60 17.93
N ASP A 343 53.33 -3.57 17.09
CA ASP A 343 53.83 -3.69 15.72
C ASP A 343 53.58 -2.43 14.86
N LEU A 344 52.39 -1.81 14.96
CA LEU A 344 52.11 -0.55 14.26
C LEU A 344 52.70 0.70 14.92
N LEU A 345 52.95 0.68 16.22
CA LEU A 345 53.62 1.77 16.92
C LEU A 345 55.11 1.81 16.57
N ASP A 346 55.74 0.64 16.53
CA ASP A 346 57.19 0.47 16.37
C ASP A 346 57.63 0.44 14.89
N ASP A 347 56.77 0.01 13.94
CA ASP A 347 57.06 0.02 12.50
C ASP A 347 56.26 1.10 11.74
N GLU A 348 56.86 2.29 11.64
CA GLU A 348 56.28 3.41 10.91
C GLU A 348 56.12 3.15 9.40
N ASN A 349 57.02 2.37 8.78
CA ASN A 349 56.94 2.07 7.35
C ASN A 349 55.74 1.18 7.05
N LYS A 350 55.53 0.15 7.88
CA LYS A 350 54.35 -0.71 7.81
C LYS A 350 53.08 0.10 8.06
N ARG A 351 53.06 0.94 9.10
CA ARG A 351 51.93 1.83 9.39
C ARG A 351 51.58 2.71 8.18
N ASN A 352 52.56 3.38 7.58
CA ASN A 352 52.35 4.26 6.42
C ASN A 352 51.92 3.50 5.16
N ARG A 353 52.40 2.26 4.95
CA ARG A 353 51.93 1.38 3.87
C ARG A 353 50.44 1.07 4.01
N LEU A 354 50.02 0.61 5.19
CA LEU A 354 48.60 0.30 5.47
C LEU A 354 47.71 1.54 5.29
N ARG A 355 48.15 2.69 5.82
CA ARG A 355 47.44 3.98 5.69
C ARG A 355 47.19 4.37 4.24
N ARG A 356 48.22 4.25 3.40
CA ARG A 356 48.13 4.57 1.98
C ARG A 356 47.14 3.65 1.26
N ASN A 357 47.24 2.34 1.48
CA ASN A 357 46.34 1.36 0.89
C ASN A 357 44.87 1.60 1.32
N ALA A 358 44.66 1.90 2.61
CA ALA A 358 43.35 2.27 3.15
C ALA A 358 42.78 3.53 2.47
N TYR A 359 43.59 4.59 2.37
CA TYR A 359 43.17 5.86 1.75
C TYR A 359 42.80 5.68 0.27
N GLU A 360 43.65 5.00 -0.50
CA GLU A 360 43.43 4.73 -1.92
C GLU A 360 42.14 3.92 -2.15
N ALA A 361 41.88 2.91 -1.31
CA ALA A 361 40.63 2.14 -1.36
C ALA A 361 39.40 2.98 -1.01
N GLY A 362 39.50 3.79 0.05
CA GLY A 362 38.41 4.61 0.54
C GLY A 362 38.03 5.78 -0.36
N ARG A 363 38.85 6.14 -1.36
CA ARG A 363 38.49 7.17 -2.35
C ARG A 363 37.20 6.85 -3.11
N LYS A 364 36.89 5.58 -3.35
CA LYS A 364 35.64 5.14 -4.00
C LYS A 364 34.42 5.18 -3.05
N MET A 365 34.67 5.38 -1.77
CA MET A 365 33.66 5.39 -0.70
C MET A 365 33.30 6.82 -0.27
N ILE A 366 33.95 7.86 -0.79
CA ILE A 366 33.60 9.23 -0.44
C ILE A 366 32.15 9.54 -0.86
N TRP A 367 31.47 10.37 -0.07
CA TRP A 367 30.05 10.65 -0.27
C TRP A 367 29.70 11.21 -1.65
N SER A 368 30.60 11.96 -2.29
CA SER A 368 30.39 12.47 -3.65
C SER A 368 30.33 11.35 -4.70
N GLU A 369 31.09 10.26 -4.52
CA GLU A 369 31.06 9.09 -5.41
C GLU A 369 29.89 8.16 -5.08
N VAL A 370 29.61 7.96 -3.78
CA VAL A 370 28.46 7.16 -3.33
C VAL A 370 27.15 7.79 -3.78
N ALA A 371 26.98 9.11 -3.63
CA ALA A 371 25.77 9.81 -4.05
C ALA A 371 25.54 9.72 -5.57
N LYS A 372 26.61 9.76 -6.39
CA LYS A 372 26.50 9.54 -7.85
C LYS A 372 25.97 8.14 -8.19
N ARG A 373 26.46 7.09 -7.51
CA ARG A 373 25.96 5.73 -7.71
C ARG A 373 24.49 5.57 -7.32
N TYR A 374 24.07 6.19 -6.21
CA TYR A 374 22.66 6.25 -5.84
C TYR A 374 21.84 6.98 -6.90
N TYR A 375 22.33 8.11 -7.41
CA TYR A 375 21.67 8.87 -8.47
C TYR A 375 21.47 8.06 -9.76
N GLU A 376 22.48 7.29 -10.19
CA GLU A 376 22.37 6.40 -11.34
C GLU A 376 21.27 5.34 -11.15
N ILE A 377 21.26 4.67 -10.00
CA ILE A 377 20.25 3.65 -9.69
C ILE A 377 18.86 4.26 -9.54
N PHE A 378 18.75 5.46 -8.97
CA PHE A 378 17.48 6.15 -8.84
C PHE A 378 16.89 6.52 -10.21
N GLN A 379 17.72 7.01 -11.13
CA GLN A 379 17.26 7.27 -12.50
C GLN A 379 16.83 5.98 -13.21
N GLN A 380 17.58 4.89 -13.04
CA GLN A 380 17.23 3.59 -13.60
C GLN A 380 15.88 3.10 -13.08
N ALA A 381 15.68 3.10 -11.76
CA ALA A 381 14.43 2.69 -11.13
C ALA A 381 13.24 3.55 -11.60
N ALA A 382 13.41 4.88 -11.67
CA ALA A 382 12.37 5.78 -12.14
C ALA A 382 11.99 5.53 -13.61
N ALA A 383 12.97 5.28 -14.48
CA ALA A 383 12.73 4.97 -15.88
C ALA A 383 11.99 3.63 -16.07
N GLU A 384 12.40 2.59 -15.35
CA GLU A 384 11.79 1.26 -15.43
C GLU A 384 10.39 1.21 -14.83
N TYR A 385 10.12 2.00 -13.80
CA TYR A 385 8.80 2.09 -13.16
C TYR A 385 7.70 2.58 -14.12
N THR A 386 8.07 3.40 -15.11
CA THR A 386 7.12 3.90 -16.13
C THR A 386 6.80 2.84 -17.20
N ILE A 387 7.64 1.80 -17.32
CA ILE A 387 7.52 0.74 -18.34
C ILE A 387 6.91 -0.53 -17.75
N ASN A 388 6.96 -0.72 -16.42
CA ASN A 388 6.60 -1.95 -15.71
C ASN A 388 5.45 -1.80 -14.69
N THR A 389 4.50 -0.89 -14.86
CA THR A 389 3.24 -0.93 -14.07
C THR A 389 2.37 -2.16 -14.39
N THR A 390 2.80 -3.02 -15.32
CA THR A 390 2.37 -4.41 -15.40
C THR A 390 3.26 -5.29 -14.53
N SER A 391 2.62 -6.04 -13.64
CA SER A 391 3.15 -7.16 -12.84
C SER A 391 3.62 -6.76 -11.44
N LEU A 392 2.76 -7.02 -10.43
CA LEU A 392 3.11 -7.65 -9.15
C LEU A 392 1.84 -7.79 -8.27
N VAL A 393 0.83 -8.50 -8.77
CA VAL A 393 -0.23 -9.06 -7.93
C VAL A 393 0.00 -10.58 -7.82
N PRO A 394 -0.11 -11.18 -6.61
CA PRO A 394 0.23 -12.57 -6.38
C PRO A 394 -0.68 -13.49 -7.20
N SER A 395 -0.07 -14.48 -7.86
CA SER A 395 -0.76 -15.61 -8.49
C SER A 395 -1.31 -16.62 -7.46
N SER A 396 -1.75 -16.16 -6.28
CA SER A 396 -2.54 -17.00 -5.40
C SER A 396 -3.95 -17.07 -5.98
N LYS A 397 -4.37 -18.27 -6.40
CA LYS A 397 -5.78 -18.60 -6.70
C LYS A 397 -6.69 -17.83 -5.75
N TYR A 398 -7.44 -16.86 -6.29
CA TYR A 398 -8.43 -16.12 -5.52
C TYR A 398 -9.32 -17.14 -4.79
N LYS A 399 -9.48 -16.98 -3.48
CA LYS A 399 -10.48 -17.76 -2.73
C LYS A 399 -11.83 -17.59 -3.43
N MET A 400 -12.61 -18.67 -3.48
CA MET A 400 -13.93 -18.74 -4.13
C MET A 400 -14.85 -17.55 -3.77
N ILE A 401 -14.67 -17.01 -2.56
CA ILE A 401 -15.31 -15.78 -2.06
C ILE A 401 -14.22 -14.94 -1.35
N PRO A 402 -14.01 -13.66 -1.72
CA PRO A 402 -13.08 -12.78 -1.01
C PRO A 402 -13.56 -12.48 0.42
N SER A 403 -12.65 -12.05 1.31
CA SER A 403 -13.03 -11.55 2.64
C SER A 403 -13.96 -10.35 2.48
N LEU A 404 -15.18 -10.45 3.02
CA LEU A 404 -16.20 -9.42 2.88
C LEU A 404 -15.96 -8.27 3.88
N PRO A 405 -15.89 -7.01 3.42
CA PRO A 405 -15.90 -5.86 4.31
C PRO A 405 -17.20 -5.78 5.11
N GLU A 406 -17.15 -5.21 6.31
CA GLU A 406 -18.37 -4.91 7.06
C GLU A 406 -19.29 -3.95 6.27
N VAL A 407 -20.60 -4.16 6.38
CA VAL A 407 -21.58 -3.28 5.74
C VAL A 407 -21.58 -1.93 6.46
N ASN A 408 -21.13 -0.89 5.76
CA ASN A 408 -21.10 0.48 6.27
C ASN A 408 -22.13 1.36 5.52
N LEU A 409 -23.19 1.78 6.22
CA LEU A 409 -24.24 2.65 5.65
C LEU A 409 -23.95 4.16 5.82
N THR A 410 -22.77 4.54 6.32
CA THR A 410 -22.46 5.94 6.66
C THR A 410 -22.58 6.87 5.46
N HIS A 411 -21.94 6.54 4.33
CA HIS A 411 -22.03 7.39 3.15
C HIS A 411 -23.45 7.47 2.59
N LEU A 412 -24.17 6.34 2.51
CA LEU A 412 -25.59 6.31 2.10
C LEU A 412 -26.45 7.29 2.93
N ARG A 413 -26.20 7.37 4.24
CA ARG A 413 -26.86 8.33 5.13
C ARG A 413 -26.42 9.77 4.86
N ASN A 414 -25.14 10.01 4.57
CA ASN A 414 -24.64 11.35 4.31
C ASN A 414 -25.26 11.96 3.05
N ILE A 415 -25.50 11.15 2.02
CA ILE A 415 -26.15 11.58 0.76
C ILE A 415 -27.69 11.50 0.80
N THR A 416 -28.27 11.15 1.95
CA THR A 416 -29.72 11.09 2.15
C THR A 416 -30.19 12.15 3.15
N ASP A 417 -31.21 12.91 2.78
CA ASP A 417 -31.90 13.80 3.71
C ASP A 417 -33.35 13.34 3.98
N THR A 418 -34.12 14.15 4.69
CA THR A 418 -35.52 13.82 5.05
C THR A 418 -36.47 13.67 3.85
N THR A 419 -36.03 14.07 2.65
CA THR A 419 -36.77 13.97 1.39
C THR A 419 -36.48 12.64 0.71
N GLY A 420 -35.20 12.31 0.54
CA GLY A 420 -34.73 11.18 -0.25
C GLY A 420 -33.20 11.21 -0.42
N ILE A 421 -32.67 10.30 -1.23
CA ILE A 421 -31.25 10.25 -1.60
C ILE A 421 -30.94 11.18 -2.77
N LEU A 422 -29.86 11.96 -2.64
CA LEU A 422 -29.35 12.86 -3.68
C LEU A 422 -28.58 12.08 -4.75
N GLN A 423 -28.72 12.46 -6.02
CA GLN A 423 -28.20 11.70 -7.16
C GLN A 423 -26.66 11.59 -7.17
N HIS A 424 -25.98 12.72 -6.96
CA HIS A 424 -24.54 12.85 -7.19
C HIS A 424 -23.83 13.43 -5.97
N SER A 425 -22.52 13.21 -5.91
CA SER A 425 -21.60 13.83 -4.95
C SER A 425 -20.44 14.49 -5.68
N ILE A 426 -19.84 15.52 -5.07
CA ILE A 426 -18.52 16.01 -5.47
C ILE A 426 -17.55 15.42 -4.45
N PHE A 427 -16.70 14.48 -4.90
CA PHE A 427 -16.02 13.53 -4.02
C PHE A 427 -17.06 12.81 -3.13
N SER A 428 -16.90 12.85 -1.80
CA SER A 428 -17.85 12.28 -0.83
C SER A 428 -18.92 13.26 -0.33
N ILE A 429 -18.95 14.51 -0.83
CA ILE A 429 -19.88 15.54 -0.36
C ILE A 429 -21.13 15.57 -1.26
N PRO A 430 -22.36 15.48 -0.72
CA PRO A 430 -23.58 15.45 -1.53
C PRO A 430 -23.71 16.70 -2.41
N ASN A 431 -23.91 16.51 -3.71
CA ASN A 431 -24.07 17.59 -4.68
C ASN A 431 -25.53 18.06 -4.73
N ARG A 432 -25.85 19.07 -3.92
CA ARG A 432 -27.20 19.64 -3.83
C ARG A 432 -27.69 20.34 -5.10
N ASN A 433 -26.85 20.56 -6.11
CA ASN A 433 -27.31 21.15 -7.37
C ASN A 433 -28.08 20.16 -8.25
N GLU A 434 -27.90 18.85 -8.03
CA GLU A 434 -28.44 17.78 -8.89
C GLU A 434 -29.76 17.20 -8.36
N GLY A 435 -30.14 17.49 -7.11
CA GLY A 435 -31.39 17.03 -6.52
C GLY A 435 -31.48 15.49 -6.41
N TYR A 436 -32.68 14.96 -6.64
CA TYR A 436 -33.07 13.57 -6.36
C TYR A 436 -33.63 12.90 -7.62
N CYS A 437 -33.52 11.58 -7.71
CA CYS A 437 -34.22 10.81 -8.72
C CYS A 437 -34.98 9.59 -8.16
N ILE A 438 -36.06 9.16 -8.83
CA ILE A 438 -36.83 7.97 -8.40
C ILE A 438 -36.03 6.69 -8.53
N ASP A 439 -35.10 6.63 -9.49
CA ASP A 439 -34.25 5.45 -9.69
C ASP A 439 -33.37 5.18 -8.47
N ASP A 440 -32.59 6.17 -8.02
CA ASP A 440 -31.73 6.05 -6.84
C ASP A 440 -32.54 5.82 -5.57
N ASN A 441 -33.67 6.52 -5.37
CA ASN A 441 -34.52 6.32 -4.20
C ASN A 441 -35.14 4.92 -4.16
N SER A 442 -35.51 4.36 -5.32
CA SER A 442 -35.99 2.98 -5.43
C SER A 442 -34.88 1.99 -5.10
N ARG A 443 -33.69 2.13 -5.70
CA ARG A 443 -32.57 1.20 -5.45
C ARG A 443 -32.02 1.33 -4.02
N ALA A 444 -32.04 2.52 -3.42
CA ALA A 444 -31.70 2.70 -2.01
C ALA A 444 -32.69 1.97 -1.09
N LEU A 445 -34.00 1.99 -1.40
CA LEU A 445 -35.00 1.20 -0.68
C LEU A 445 -34.70 -0.31 -0.76
N LEU A 446 -34.26 -0.81 -1.91
CA LEU A 446 -33.85 -2.21 -2.06
C LEU A 446 -32.70 -2.56 -1.09
N VAL A 447 -31.65 -1.74 -1.04
CA VAL A 447 -30.51 -1.92 -0.11
C VAL A 447 -30.99 -1.96 1.34
N ILE A 448 -31.89 -1.06 1.73
CA ILE A 448 -32.41 -1.01 3.10
C ILE A 448 -33.23 -2.25 3.46
N ILE A 449 -34.03 -2.78 2.53
CA ILE A 449 -34.77 -4.03 2.76
C ILE A 449 -33.79 -5.21 2.92
N MET A 450 -32.75 -5.28 2.07
CA MET A 450 -31.71 -6.31 2.18
C MET A 450 -30.95 -6.20 3.50
N ASN A 451 -30.61 -4.99 3.93
CA ASN A 451 -29.91 -4.73 5.18
C ASN A 451 -30.73 -5.17 6.39
N LYS A 452 -32.01 -4.79 6.43
CA LYS A 452 -32.92 -5.16 7.52
C LYS A 452 -33.06 -6.68 7.64
N TYR A 453 -33.12 -7.39 6.51
CA TYR A 453 -33.22 -8.85 6.49
C TYR A 453 -31.95 -9.53 7.03
N LEU A 454 -30.77 -8.99 6.73
CA LEU A 454 -29.48 -9.60 7.09
C LEU A 454 -28.97 -9.22 8.48
N PHE A 455 -29.22 -7.98 8.92
CA PHE A 455 -28.54 -7.39 10.09
C PHE A 455 -29.48 -6.82 11.15
N HIS A 456 -30.78 -6.70 10.89
CA HIS A 456 -31.77 -6.12 11.82
C HIS A 456 -31.39 -4.72 12.36
N ASP A 457 -30.71 -3.89 11.56
CA ASP A 457 -30.26 -2.55 11.96
C ASP A 457 -31.43 -1.57 12.16
N PRO A 458 -31.59 -0.94 13.35
CA PRO A 458 -32.63 0.06 13.60
C PRO A 458 -32.54 1.31 12.71
N VAL A 459 -31.35 1.66 12.20
CA VAL A 459 -31.16 2.82 11.31
C VAL A 459 -31.81 2.58 9.94
N ALA A 460 -31.92 1.31 9.53
CA ALA A 460 -32.60 0.92 8.30
C ALA A 460 -34.09 1.33 8.29
N ASP A 461 -34.76 1.31 9.45
CA ASP A 461 -36.18 1.65 9.52
C ASP A 461 -36.45 3.12 9.18
N GLN A 462 -35.62 4.05 9.64
CA GLN A 462 -35.80 5.47 9.33
C GLN A 462 -35.61 5.77 7.84
N LEU A 463 -34.59 5.19 7.22
CA LEU A 463 -34.32 5.35 5.80
C LEU A 463 -35.41 4.71 4.94
N LEU A 464 -35.98 3.58 5.38
CA LEU A 464 -37.11 2.93 4.72
C LEU A 464 -38.30 3.88 4.56
N TYR A 465 -38.70 4.58 5.63
CA TYR A 465 -39.81 5.55 5.56
C TYR A 465 -39.50 6.70 4.61
N THR A 466 -38.25 7.17 4.60
CA THR A 466 -37.80 8.27 3.74
C THR A 466 -37.96 7.89 2.27
N TYR A 467 -37.38 6.76 1.85
CA TYR A 467 -37.45 6.33 0.45
C TYR A 467 -38.86 5.93 0.02
N LEU A 468 -39.62 5.25 0.89
CA LEU A 468 -41.00 4.87 0.57
C LEU A 468 -41.92 6.09 0.43
N SER A 469 -41.71 7.12 1.26
CA SER A 469 -42.42 8.40 1.15
C SER A 469 -42.06 9.12 -0.17
N PHE A 470 -40.78 9.16 -0.54
CA PHE A 470 -40.34 9.71 -1.82
C PHE A 470 -41.00 9.00 -3.00
N ILE A 471 -40.99 7.66 -3.02
CA ILE A 471 -41.59 6.86 -4.09
C ILE A 471 -43.10 7.13 -4.21
N HIS A 472 -43.80 7.22 -3.08
CA HIS A 472 -45.22 7.58 -3.09
C HIS A 472 -45.44 8.99 -3.64
N TYR A 473 -44.60 9.97 -3.27
CA TYR A 473 -44.72 11.35 -3.76
C TYR A 473 -44.38 11.48 -5.26
N ALA A 474 -43.47 10.65 -5.77
CA ALA A 474 -43.12 10.58 -7.18
C ALA A 474 -44.25 10.05 -8.07
N TYR A 475 -45.19 9.29 -7.51
CA TYR A 475 -46.30 8.73 -8.27
C TYR A 475 -47.24 9.81 -8.80
N ASN A 476 -47.33 9.93 -10.12
CA ASN A 476 -48.24 10.85 -10.79
C ASN A 476 -49.56 10.13 -11.09
N LYS A 477 -50.64 10.54 -10.44
CA LYS A 477 -51.98 9.95 -10.62
C LYS A 477 -52.57 10.20 -12.00
N GLU A 478 -52.19 11.29 -12.68
CA GLU A 478 -52.73 11.66 -13.98
C GLU A 478 -52.17 10.77 -15.09
N THR A 479 -50.87 10.51 -15.04
CA THR A 479 -50.17 9.66 -16.02
C THR A 479 -50.16 8.19 -15.60
N GLY A 480 -50.36 7.92 -14.31
CA GLY A 480 -50.28 6.59 -13.71
C GLY A 480 -48.87 5.99 -13.76
N LEU A 481 -47.85 6.86 -13.76
CA LEU A 481 -46.43 6.55 -13.80
C LEU A 481 -45.68 7.42 -12.77
N PHE A 482 -44.41 7.10 -12.50
CA PHE A 482 -43.57 7.87 -11.60
C PHE A 482 -42.86 8.99 -12.35
N ARG A 483 -42.75 10.17 -11.71
CA ARG A 483 -41.79 11.23 -12.07
C ARG A 483 -40.39 10.78 -11.65
N ASN A 484 -39.35 11.05 -12.44
CA ASN A 484 -38.00 10.65 -12.08
C ASN A 484 -37.26 11.79 -11.37
N PHE A 485 -37.09 12.96 -12.00
CA PHE A 485 -36.24 14.02 -11.47
C PHE A 485 -36.97 15.04 -10.59
N MET A 486 -36.40 15.28 -9.41
CA MET A 486 -36.80 16.35 -8.48
C MET A 486 -35.59 17.22 -8.16
N SER A 487 -35.74 18.54 -8.28
CA SER A 487 -34.70 19.49 -7.85
C SER A 487 -34.54 19.55 -6.33
N TYR A 488 -33.43 20.13 -5.87
CA TYR A 488 -33.19 20.28 -4.43
C TYR A 488 -34.19 21.20 -3.70
N ASP A 489 -34.81 22.14 -4.42
CA ASP A 489 -35.94 22.93 -3.91
C ASP A 489 -37.29 22.19 -3.97
N ARG A 490 -37.24 20.86 -4.18
CA ARG A 490 -38.36 19.91 -4.12
C ARG A 490 -39.45 20.14 -5.17
N LYS A 491 -39.03 20.59 -6.36
CA LYS A 491 -39.91 20.71 -7.52
C LYS A 491 -39.68 19.55 -8.47
N TRP A 492 -40.77 18.95 -8.93
CA TRP A 492 -40.72 17.99 -10.01
C TRP A 492 -40.29 18.68 -11.31
N LEU A 493 -39.31 18.10 -11.99
CA LEU A 493 -38.76 18.64 -13.24
C LEU A 493 -39.44 18.07 -14.50
N GLU A 494 -40.28 17.05 -14.31
CA GLU A 494 -41.02 16.38 -15.37
C GLU A 494 -42.31 15.75 -14.82
N GLU A 495 -43.27 15.47 -15.72
CA GLU A 495 -44.54 14.82 -15.35
C GLU A 495 -44.49 13.29 -15.39
N THR A 496 -43.52 12.72 -16.12
CA THR A 496 -43.34 11.27 -16.27
C THR A 496 -41.87 10.98 -16.51
N GLY A 497 -41.28 10.13 -15.68
CA GLY A 497 -39.90 9.65 -15.84
C GLY A 497 -39.77 8.63 -16.98
N SER A 498 -38.54 8.19 -17.23
CA SER A 498 -38.24 7.22 -18.29
C SER A 498 -38.89 5.85 -18.04
N GLU A 499 -38.97 5.03 -19.10
CA GLU A 499 -39.40 3.64 -18.94
C GLU A 499 -38.49 2.89 -17.95
N ASP A 500 -37.18 3.15 -18.01
CA ASP A 500 -36.17 2.52 -17.16
C ASP A 500 -36.36 2.89 -15.68
N SER A 501 -36.54 4.17 -15.36
CA SER A 501 -36.76 4.59 -13.96
C SER A 501 -38.03 3.95 -13.39
N ASN A 502 -39.10 3.94 -14.17
CA ASN A 502 -40.36 3.30 -13.82
C ASN A 502 -40.22 1.78 -13.66
N GLY A 503 -39.49 1.11 -14.56
CA GLY A 503 -39.23 -0.32 -14.49
C GLY A 503 -38.46 -0.71 -13.23
N ARG A 504 -37.39 0.02 -12.91
CA ARG A 504 -36.59 -0.18 -11.70
C ARG A 504 -37.42 0.02 -10.42
N THR A 505 -38.27 1.04 -10.36
CA THR A 505 -39.21 1.21 -9.26
C THR A 505 -40.15 0.00 -9.11
N MET A 506 -40.68 -0.54 -10.21
CA MET A 506 -41.54 -1.73 -10.15
C MET A 506 -40.81 -2.99 -9.69
N PHE A 507 -39.56 -3.18 -10.10
CA PHE A 507 -38.73 -4.25 -9.58
C PHE A 507 -38.65 -4.19 -8.04
N VAL A 508 -38.31 -3.02 -7.50
CA VAL A 508 -38.16 -2.82 -6.05
C VAL A 508 -39.49 -2.95 -5.31
N LEU A 509 -40.58 -2.36 -5.82
CA LEU A 509 -41.91 -2.51 -5.21
C LEU A 509 -42.35 -3.98 -5.16
N GLY A 510 -42.13 -4.74 -6.23
CA GLY A 510 -42.39 -6.18 -6.26
C GLY A 510 -41.55 -6.95 -5.25
N TYR A 511 -40.24 -6.66 -5.18
CA TYR A 511 -39.33 -7.24 -4.19
C TYR A 511 -39.79 -6.93 -2.75
N PHE A 512 -40.22 -5.70 -2.47
CA PHE A 512 -40.73 -5.33 -1.16
C PHE A 512 -42.03 -6.07 -0.85
N ILE A 513 -42.98 -6.14 -1.79
CA ILE A 513 -44.25 -6.87 -1.60
C ILE A 513 -44.02 -8.33 -1.16
N LYS A 514 -43.00 -9.00 -1.71
CA LYS A 514 -42.61 -10.34 -1.28
C LYS A 514 -42.15 -10.40 0.18
N ASN A 515 -41.31 -9.45 0.59
CA ASN A 515 -40.57 -9.49 1.85
C ASN A 515 -41.19 -8.60 2.96
N ALA A 516 -42.30 -7.90 2.69
CA ALA A 516 -42.89 -6.97 3.63
C ALA A 516 -43.53 -7.68 4.83
N GLU A 517 -43.04 -7.37 6.03
CA GLU A 517 -43.62 -7.81 7.31
C GLU A 517 -44.71 -6.85 7.81
N ASN A 518 -44.55 -5.55 7.55
CA ASN A 518 -45.49 -4.51 7.97
C ASN A 518 -46.66 -4.38 6.98
N HIS A 519 -47.89 -4.54 7.47
CA HIS A 519 -49.11 -4.48 6.66
C HIS A 519 -49.35 -3.13 5.97
N SER A 520 -49.00 -2.00 6.61
CA SER A 520 -49.17 -0.67 6.04
C SER A 520 -48.20 -0.42 4.88
N HIS A 521 -46.94 -0.85 5.02
CA HIS A 521 -45.96 -0.77 3.93
C HIS A 521 -46.36 -1.65 2.76
N LEU A 522 -46.78 -2.89 3.05
CA LEU A 522 -47.28 -3.82 2.04
C LEU A 522 -48.46 -3.23 1.26
N ALA A 523 -49.43 -2.62 1.96
CA ALA A 523 -50.60 -2.02 1.34
C ALA A 523 -50.22 -0.85 0.39
N LEU A 524 -49.32 0.03 0.82
CA LEU A 524 -48.82 1.15 0.01
C LEU A 524 -48.08 0.64 -1.25
N CYS A 525 -47.12 -0.26 -1.08
CA CYS A 525 -46.36 -0.82 -2.21
C CYS A 525 -47.29 -1.53 -3.21
N LYS A 526 -48.23 -2.32 -2.71
CA LYS A 526 -49.22 -3.01 -3.56
C LYS A 526 -50.11 -2.03 -4.31
N MET A 527 -50.60 -0.97 -3.64
CA MET A 527 -51.42 0.07 -4.28
C MET A 527 -50.65 0.74 -5.44
N LEU A 528 -49.41 1.14 -5.20
CA LEU A 528 -48.56 1.76 -6.23
C LEU A 528 -48.27 0.80 -7.37
N PHE A 529 -47.91 -0.45 -7.06
CA PHE A 529 -47.62 -1.48 -8.06
C PHE A 529 -48.83 -1.75 -8.97
N ASP A 530 -50.01 -2.01 -8.38
CA ASP A 530 -51.23 -2.33 -9.12
C ASP A 530 -51.72 -1.16 -9.99
N SER A 531 -51.54 0.07 -9.50
CA SER A 531 -51.95 1.28 -10.22
C SER A 531 -51.04 1.59 -11.40
N THR A 532 -49.74 1.26 -11.29
CA THR A 532 -48.74 1.57 -12.31
C THR A 532 -48.67 0.50 -13.40
N LEU A 533 -48.76 -0.78 -13.04
CA LEU A 533 -48.50 -1.91 -13.95
C LEU A 533 -49.36 -1.87 -15.23
N LYS A 534 -50.60 -1.39 -15.14
CA LYS A 534 -51.53 -1.31 -16.29
C LYS A 534 -51.02 -0.43 -17.42
N ASN A 535 -50.23 0.60 -17.09
CA ASN A 535 -49.71 1.56 -18.07
C ASN A 535 -48.41 1.08 -18.73
N MET A 536 -47.78 0.03 -18.20
CA MET A 536 -46.46 -0.45 -18.63
C MET A 536 -46.53 -1.55 -19.69
N GLU A 537 -47.71 -2.07 -20.02
CA GLU A 537 -47.88 -3.08 -21.08
C GLU A 537 -47.41 -2.58 -22.46
N LYS A 538 -47.30 -1.26 -22.63
CA LYS A 538 -46.85 -0.59 -23.85
C LYS A 538 -45.35 -0.31 -23.91
N PHE A 539 -44.60 -0.53 -22.82
CA PHE A 539 -43.18 -0.20 -22.76
C PHE A 539 -42.38 -0.98 -23.79
N THR A 540 -41.31 -0.38 -24.30
CA THR A 540 -40.50 -0.90 -25.40
C THR A 540 -39.05 -1.18 -25.01
N SER A 541 -38.51 -0.49 -24.03
CA SER A 541 -37.18 -0.74 -23.47
C SER A 541 -37.12 -2.16 -22.89
N VAL A 542 -36.24 -3.00 -23.44
CA VAL A 542 -36.04 -4.37 -22.93
C VAL A 542 -35.52 -4.36 -21.49
N ARG A 543 -34.76 -3.33 -21.09
CA ARG A 543 -34.25 -3.13 -19.73
C ARG A 543 -35.40 -2.81 -18.78
N ALA A 544 -36.28 -1.87 -19.13
CA ALA A 544 -37.47 -1.58 -18.34
C ALA A 544 -38.37 -2.81 -18.20
N ILE A 545 -38.61 -3.52 -19.31
CA ILE A 545 -39.39 -4.76 -19.36
C ILE A 545 -38.81 -5.82 -18.41
N ALA A 546 -37.49 -6.04 -18.43
CA ALA A 546 -36.83 -7.00 -17.56
C ALA A 546 -37.08 -6.69 -16.07
N HIS A 547 -36.94 -5.41 -15.67
CA HIS A 547 -37.24 -4.99 -14.30
C HIS A 547 -38.70 -5.22 -13.92
N ILE A 548 -39.65 -4.89 -14.81
CA ILE A 548 -41.08 -5.12 -14.56
C ILE A 548 -41.38 -6.61 -14.39
N ILE A 549 -40.77 -7.47 -15.22
CA ILE A 549 -40.92 -8.93 -15.12
C ILE A 549 -40.44 -9.42 -13.75
N MET A 550 -39.25 -9.02 -13.32
CA MET A 550 -38.71 -9.40 -12.01
C MET A 550 -39.64 -8.93 -10.88
N GLY A 551 -40.11 -7.68 -10.93
CA GLY A 551 -41.08 -7.13 -9.97
C GLY A 551 -42.39 -7.92 -9.95
N CYS A 552 -42.94 -8.27 -11.10
CA CYS A 552 -44.14 -9.10 -11.21
C CYS A 552 -43.93 -10.49 -10.60
N ILE A 553 -42.78 -11.11 -10.82
CA ILE A 553 -42.48 -12.44 -10.26
C ILE A 553 -42.39 -12.38 -8.74
N PHE A 554 -41.71 -11.37 -8.18
CA PHE A 554 -41.70 -11.19 -6.73
C PHE A 554 -43.10 -10.93 -6.15
N TYR A 555 -43.91 -10.10 -6.81
CA TYR A 555 -45.31 -9.90 -6.44
C TYR A 555 -46.08 -11.24 -6.43
N LEU A 556 -45.95 -12.02 -7.49
CA LEU A 556 -46.66 -13.29 -7.68
C LEU A 556 -46.18 -14.41 -6.76
N GLN A 557 -44.96 -14.32 -6.22
CA GLN A 557 -44.48 -15.21 -5.16
C GLN A 557 -45.23 -14.99 -3.84
N ARG A 558 -45.74 -13.77 -3.58
CA ARG A 558 -46.60 -13.47 -2.43
C ARG A 558 -48.09 -13.67 -2.75
N PHE A 559 -48.52 -13.21 -3.92
CA PHE A 559 -49.92 -13.19 -4.34
C PHE A 559 -50.12 -13.96 -5.65
N SER A 560 -49.95 -15.28 -5.61
CA SER A 560 -50.02 -16.17 -6.79
C SER A 560 -51.36 -16.13 -7.54
N GLY A 561 -52.43 -15.69 -6.88
CA GLY A 561 -53.78 -15.55 -7.46
C GLY A 561 -54.00 -14.28 -8.30
N ALA A 562 -53.05 -13.35 -8.37
CA ALA A 562 -53.21 -12.07 -9.08
C ALA A 562 -53.16 -12.25 -10.61
N ARG A 563 -54.34 -12.51 -11.20
CA ARG A 563 -54.50 -12.85 -12.63
C ARG A 563 -53.95 -11.78 -13.57
N ASP A 564 -54.21 -10.50 -13.29
CA ASP A 564 -53.77 -9.40 -14.15
C ASP A 564 -52.24 -9.26 -14.17
N VAL A 565 -51.60 -9.35 -12.99
CA VAL A 565 -50.13 -9.32 -12.87
C VAL A 565 -49.53 -10.49 -13.63
N LYS A 566 -50.10 -11.70 -13.46
CA LYS A 566 -49.65 -12.90 -14.19
C LYS A 566 -49.78 -12.76 -15.70
N ARG A 567 -50.90 -12.21 -16.19
CA ARG A 567 -51.15 -11.97 -17.62
C ARG A 567 -50.13 -11.00 -18.21
N ILE A 568 -49.93 -9.85 -17.56
CA ILE A 568 -49.00 -8.82 -18.04
C ILE A 568 -47.56 -9.34 -18.00
N CYS A 569 -47.16 -10.00 -16.91
CA CYS A 569 -45.84 -10.61 -16.78
C CYS A 569 -45.54 -11.62 -17.91
N LYS A 570 -46.51 -12.47 -18.27
CA LYS A 570 -46.34 -13.45 -19.35
C LYS A 570 -46.15 -12.76 -20.70
N LYS A 571 -46.95 -11.74 -21.00
CA LYS A 571 -46.83 -10.96 -22.24
C LYS A 571 -45.49 -10.25 -22.36
N LEU A 572 -45.00 -9.68 -21.26
CA LEU A 572 -43.70 -9.03 -21.21
C LEU A 572 -42.54 -10.03 -21.36
N LEU A 573 -42.63 -11.21 -20.75
CA LEU A 573 -41.68 -12.31 -20.95
C LEU A 573 -41.62 -12.79 -22.40
N GLU A 574 -42.79 -12.94 -23.04
CA GLU A 574 -42.88 -13.26 -24.47
C GLU A 574 -42.15 -12.22 -25.31
N LYS A 575 -42.40 -10.92 -25.06
CA LYS A 575 -41.70 -9.82 -25.76
C LYS A 575 -40.19 -9.82 -25.55
N LEU A 576 -39.71 -10.02 -24.31
CA LEU A 576 -38.28 -10.08 -24.02
C LEU A 576 -37.62 -11.29 -24.72
N ASN A 577 -38.28 -12.44 -24.70
CA ASN A 577 -37.80 -13.64 -25.36
C ASN A 577 -37.83 -13.53 -26.89
N GLU A 578 -38.82 -12.86 -27.47
CA GLU A 578 -38.87 -12.55 -28.90
C GLU A 578 -37.68 -11.67 -29.31
N SER A 579 -37.31 -10.68 -28.48
CA SER A 579 -36.11 -9.87 -28.70
C SER A 579 -34.84 -10.71 -28.75
N TYR A 580 -34.71 -11.68 -27.84
CA TYR A 580 -33.60 -12.66 -27.86
C TYR A 580 -33.60 -13.50 -29.13
N VAL A 581 -34.71 -14.15 -29.45
CA VAL A 581 -34.81 -15.04 -30.62
C VAL A 581 -34.57 -14.29 -31.93
N TYR A 582 -35.01 -13.04 -32.02
CA TYR A 582 -34.81 -12.21 -33.21
C TYR A 582 -33.35 -11.79 -33.43
N ASN A 583 -32.66 -11.40 -32.36
CA ASN A 583 -31.30 -10.85 -32.44
C ASN A 583 -30.19 -11.90 -32.29
N SER A 584 -30.47 -13.01 -31.60
CA SER A 584 -29.53 -14.10 -31.37
C SER A 584 -29.26 -14.87 -32.67
N LYS A 585 -28.14 -14.55 -33.35
CA LYS A 585 -27.75 -15.10 -34.65
C LYS A 585 -26.25 -15.38 -34.70
N GLY A 586 -25.87 -16.57 -35.15
CA GLY A 586 -24.47 -16.99 -35.22
C GLY A 586 -23.82 -16.95 -33.84
N GLU A 587 -22.66 -16.29 -33.75
CA GLU A 587 -21.90 -16.07 -32.52
C GLU A 587 -22.49 -14.98 -31.62
N TRP A 588 -23.45 -14.19 -32.09
CA TRP A 588 -24.10 -13.14 -31.29
C TRP A 588 -25.29 -13.72 -30.53
N LYS A 589 -25.16 -13.92 -29.20
CA LYS A 589 -26.20 -14.51 -28.34
C LYS A 589 -26.82 -13.47 -27.40
N TRP A 590 -27.41 -12.42 -27.97
CA TRP A 590 -27.93 -11.30 -27.20
C TRP A 590 -29.33 -10.82 -27.63
N PHE A 591 -29.96 -10.02 -26.76
CA PHE A 591 -31.32 -9.51 -26.89
C PHE A 591 -31.47 -8.34 -27.87
N GLU A 592 -30.38 -7.64 -28.16
CA GLU A 592 -30.30 -6.43 -28.97
C GLU A 592 -29.03 -6.51 -29.85
N GLU A 593 -28.86 -5.59 -30.80
CA GLU A 593 -27.62 -5.46 -31.60
C GLU A 593 -26.49 -4.73 -30.86
N TYR A 594 -26.68 -4.44 -29.57
CA TYR A 594 -25.71 -3.79 -28.71
C TYR A 594 -25.87 -4.22 -27.25
N LEU A 595 -24.82 -3.97 -26.47
CA LEU A 595 -24.79 -4.07 -25.01
C LEU A 595 -24.43 -2.70 -24.45
N THR A 596 -25.19 -2.26 -23.45
CA THR A 596 -24.99 -0.96 -22.80
C THR A 596 -24.77 -1.15 -21.31
N TYR A 597 -25.79 -0.89 -20.48
CA TYR A 597 -25.78 -0.96 -19.03
C TYR A 597 -26.83 -1.93 -18.50
N ASP A 598 -26.63 -2.38 -17.26
CA ASP A 598 -27.49 -3.29 -16.50
C ASP A 598 -27.86 -4.55 -17.32
N ASN A 599 -26.91 -5.01 -18.15
CA ASN A 599 -27.19 -5.97 -19.22
C ASN A 599 -27.65 -7.31 -18.64
N ALA A 600 -27.08 -7.73 -17.51
CA ALA A 600 -27.35 -9.01 -16.87
C ALA A 600 -28.83 -9.17 -16.43
N ARG A 601 -29.56 -8.06 -16.23
CA ARG A 601 -30.98 -8.09 -15.85
C ARG A 601 -31.87 -8.73 -16.92
N LEU A 602 -31.49 -8.62 -18.19
CA LEU A 602 -32.26 -9.23 -19.29
C LEU A 602 -32.27 -10.76 -19.16
N SER A 603 -31.09 -11.36 -18.95
CA SER A 603 -30.94 -12.79 -18.69
C SER A 603 -31.61 -13.19 -17.39
N GLN A 604 -31.42 -12.42 -16.31
CA GLN A 604 -32.04 -12.69 -15.01
C GLN A 604 -33.57 -12.76 -15.08
N ALA A 605 -34.21 -11.84 -15.82
CA ALA A 605 -35.66 -11.82 -15.98
C ALA A 605 -36.17 -13.08 -16.70
N LEU A 606 -35.48 -13.55 -17.75
CA LEU A 606 -35.81 -14.82 -18.42
C LEU A 606 -35.64 -16.02 -17.48
N LEU A 607 -34.55 -16.06 -16.71
CA LEU A 607 -34.30 -17.14 -15.75
C LEU A 607 -35.40 -17.21 -14.69
N MET A 608 -35.74 -16.08 -14.07
CA MET A 608 -36.82 -16.01 -13.08
C MET A 608 -38.18 -16.42 -13.69
N GLY A 609 -38.47 -15.96 -14.91
CA GLY A 609 -39.68 -16.32 -15.64
C GLY A 609 -39.75 -17.80 -15.99
N GLY A 610 -38.63 -18.37 -16.42
CA GLY A 610 -38.48 -19.79 -16.73
C GLY A 610 -38.79 -20.69 -15.54
N ILE A 611 -38.28 -20.34 -14.35
CA ILE A 611 -38.63 -21.07 -13.11
C ILE A 611 -40.11 -20.92 -12.79
N TYR A 612 -40.61 -19.68 -12.70
CA TYR A 612 -41.96 -19.42 -12.18
C TYR A 612 -43.05 -20.02 -13.09
N PHE A 613 -42.87 -19.94 -14.41
CA PHE A 613 -43.81 -20.47 -15.40
C PHE A 613 -43.45 -21.87 -15.91
N LYS A 614 -42.38 -22.50 -15.40
CA LYS A 614 -41.87 -23.82 -15.83
C LYS A 614 -41.64 -23.88 -17.35
N ASN A 615 -40.98 -22.86 -17.90
CA ASN A 615 -40.69 -22.75 -19.33
C ASN A 615 -39.20 -22.99 -19.60
N SER A 616 -38.89 -24.13 -20.21
CA SER A 616 -37.51 -24.56 -20.52
C SER A 616 -36.80 -23.65 -21.53
N ASN A 617 -37.53 -23.04 -22.46
CA ASN A 617 -36.93 -22.14 -23.45
C ASN A 617 -36.42 -20.85 -22.80
N TYR A 618 -37.16 -20.31 -21.84
CA TYR A 618 -36.71 -19.14 -21.09
C TYR A 618 -35.48 -19.44 -20.24
N LEU A 619 -35.43 -20.62 -19.61
CA LEU A 619 -34.25 -21.06 -18.86
C LEU A 619 -33.03 -21.19 -19.78
N TYR A 620 -33.18 -21.87 -20.92
CA TYR A 620 -32.10 -22.04 -21.89
C TYR A 620 -31.59 -20.70 -22.43
N ASN A 621 -32.48 -19.85 -22.94
CA ASN A 621 -32.12 -18.53 -23.49
C ASN A 621 -31.51 -17.61 -22.42
N GLY A 622 -32.01 -17.67 -21.18
CA GLY A 622 -31.46 -16.93 -20.06
C GLY A 622 -30.03 -17.37 -19.70
N LEU A 623 -29.76 -18.69 -19.65
CA LEU A 623 -28.42 -19.21 -19.37
C LEU A 623 -27.45 -18.98 -20.52
N GLU A 624 -27.89 -19.15 -21.77
CA GLU A 624 -27.07 -18.93 -22.97
C GLU A 624 -26.63 -17.46 -23.07
N SER A 625 -27.58 -16.53 -22.95
CA SER A 625 -27.27 -15.09 -22.99
C SER A 625 -26.39 -14.64 -21.82
N LEU A 626 -26.60 -15.15 -20.61
CA LEU A 626 -25.79 -14.78 -19.45
C LEU A 626 -24.35 -15.29 -19.58
N ASN A 627 -24.16 -16.55 -19.99
CA ASN A 627 -22.82 -17.09 -20.21
C ASN A 627 -22.09 -16.33 -21.30
N TRP A 628 -22.76 -16.07 -22.43
CA TRP A 628 -22.17 -15.33 -23.55
C TRP A 628 -21.74 -13.91 -23.14
N MET A 629 -22.61 -13.18 -22.42
CA MET A 629 -22.27 -11.84 -21.93
C MET A 629 -21.11 -11.88 -20.93
N TYR A 630 -21.10 -12.87 -20.03
CA TYR A 630 -20.00 -13.04 -19.08
C TYR A 630 -18.67 -13.32 -19.81
N ASP A 631 -18.67 -14.17 -20.84
CA ASP A 631 -17.49 -14.46 -21.65
C ASP A 631 -16.92 -13.22 -22.37
N ILE A 632 -17.76 -12.24 -22.74
CA ILE A 632 -17.32 -10.98 -23.36
C ILE A 632 -16.59 -10.06 -22.37
N ILE A 633 -17.03 -10.06 -21.11
CA ILE A 633 -16.45 -9.19 -20.08
C ILE A 633 -15.32 -9.88 -19.33
N ASN A 634 -15.24 -11.21 -19.31
CA ASN A 634 -14.23 -11.94 -18.57
C ASN A 634 -12.87 -11.98 -19.30
N ASP A 635 -11.86 -11.31 -18.75
CA ASP A 635 -10.48 -11.44 -19.20
C ASP A 635 -9.88 -12.70 -18.57
N LYS A 636 -9.89 -13.81 -19.32
CA LYS A 636 -9.43 -15.13 -18.86
C LYS A 636 -7.94 -15.16 -18.53
N GLU A 637 -7.13 -14.31 -19.15
CA GLU A 637 -5.68 -14.24 -18.88
C GLU A 637 -5.39 -13.52 -17.57
N LYS A 638 -6.13 -12.44 -17.30
CA LYS A 638 -5.90 -11.58 -16.12
C LYS A 638 -6.80 -11.92 -14.92
N ASN A 639 -7.77 -12.81 -15.11
CA ASN A 639 -8.69 -13.28 -14.08
C ASN A 639 -9.49 -12.15 -13.39
N TYR A 640 -10.01 -11.21 -14.20
CA TYR A 640 -10.94 -10.18 -13.77
C TYR A 640 -11.98 -9.86 -14.86
N ILE A 641 -13.05 -9.13 -14.52
CA ILE A 641 -14.02 -8.63 -15.52
C ILE A 641 -13.69 -7.22 -16.00
N SER A 642 -13.67 -7.04 -17.31
CA SER A 642 -13.55 -5.77 -18.03
C SER A 642 -14.92 -5.39 -18.59
N LEU A 643 -15.60 -4.49 -17.88
CA LEU A 643 -16.98 -4.10 -18.17
C LEU A 643 -17.09 -3.37 -19.50
N ILE A 644 -18.32 -3.26 -20.00
CA ILE A 644 -18.62 -2.51 -21.22
C ILE A 644 -18.64 -1.03 -20.86
N GLY A 645 -17.77 -0.26 -21.51
CA GLY A 645 -17.64 1.17 -21.31
C GLY A 645 -18.83 1.94 -21.86
N ASN A 646 -19.30 2.94 -21.11
CA ASN A 646 -20.40 3.81 -21.52
C ASN A 646 -20.01 4.85 -22.57
N ASP A 647 -18.72 5.11 -22.76
CA ASP A 647 -18.19 5.93 -23.85
C ASP A 647 -18.00 5.08 -25.11
N GLY A 648 -19.12 4.72 -25.73
CA GLY A 648 -19.17 4.03 -27.02
C GLY A 648 -19.92 2.70 -27.02
N TRP A 649 -20.16 2.09 -25.86
CA TRP A 649 -20.87 0.82 -25.69
C TRP A 649 -20.26 -0.34 -26.52
N TYR A 650 -20.95 -1.49 -26.58
CA TYR A 650 -20.54 -2.59 -27.44
C TYR A 650 -21.63 -2.90 -28.46
N PHE A 651 -21.39 -2.54 -29.72
CA PHE A 651 -22.28 -2.85 -30.83
C PHE A 651 -21.79 -4.08 -31.58
N LYS A 652 -22.74 -4.85 -32.11
CA LYS A 652 -22.46 -6.00 -32.98
C LYS A 652 -21.52 -5.59 -34.12
N ASP A 653 -20.51 -6.43 -34.35
CA ASP A 653 -19.47 -6.24 -35.37
C ASP A 653 -18.58 -4.98 -35.17
N LYS A 654 -18.59 -4.36 -33.98
CA LYS A 654 -17.68 -3.27 -33.58
C LYS A 654 -16.79 -3.70 -32.42
N GLU A 655 -15.81 -2.87 -32.07
CA GLU A 655 -15.02 -3.09 -30.86
C GLU A 655 -15.82 -2.72 -29.60
N LYS A 656 -15.62 -3.49 -28.53
CA LYS A 656 -16.16 -3.21 -27.20
C LYS A 656 -15.48 -1.96 -26.63
N ALA A 657 -16.25 -0.91 -26.29
CA ALA A 657 -15.74 0.20 -25.50
C ALA A 657 -15.25 -0.30 -24.13
N LYS A 658 -14.07 0.14 -23.69
CA LYS A 658 -13.46 -0.31 -22.43
C LYS A 658 -13.77 0.61 -21.24
N PHE A 659 -14.07 1.87 -21.48
CA PHE A 659 -14.31 2.91 -20.48
C PHE A 659 -15.43 3.86 -20.96
N ASP A 660 -16.09 4.62 -20.09
CA ASP A 660 -16.00 4.52 -18.64
C ASP A 660 -16.86 3.36 -18.11
N GLN A 661 -16.36 2.66 -17.08
CA GLN A 661 -17.06 1.49 -16.53
C GLN A 661 -17.87 1.88 -15.30
N GLN A 662 -19.10 1.38 -15.20
CA GLN A 662 -20.07 1.80 -14.18
C GLN A 662 -20.38 0.68 -13.16
N PRO A 663 -20.40 0.99 -11.84
CA PRO A 663 -20.72 0.04 -10.78
C PRO A 663 -22.04 -0.73 -10.92
N VAL A 664 -23.09 -0.11 -11.48
CA VAL A 664 -24.41 -0.73 -11.68
C VAL A 664 -24.33 -2.06 -12.42
N GLU A 665 -23.40 -2.19 -13.36
CA GLU A 665 -23.23 -3.42 -14.14
C GLU A 665 -22.83 -4.58 -13.23
N VAL A 666 -21.90 -4.36 -12.29
CA VAL A 666 -21.37 -5.40 -11.40
C VAL A 666 -22.45 -5.94 -10.48
N ALA A 667 -23.27 -5.06 -9.87
CA ALA A 667 -24.37 -5.48 -9.02
C ALA A 667 -25.38 -6.34 -9.79
N SER A 668 -25.65 -6.00 -11.06
CA SER A 668 -26.54 -6.77 -11.93
C SER A 668 -25.98 -8.15 -12.28
N ILE A 669 -24.68 -8.24 -12.58
CA ILE A 669 -23.99 -9.50 -12.90
C ILE A 669 -24.06 -10.45 -11.72
N ILE A 670 -23.73 -9.96 -10.52
CA ILE A 670 -23.75 -10.76 -9.29
C ILE A 670 -25.14 -11.35 -9.04
N ASP A 671 -26.20 -10.54 -9.14
CA ASP A 671 -27.58 -11.00 -8.95
C ASP A 671 -28.01 -12.03 -10.02
N ALA A 672 -27.64 -11.81 -11.28
CA ALA A 672 -27.99 -12.71 -12.38
C ALA A 672 -27.25 -14.05 -12.28
N CYS A 673 -25.95 -14.03 -11.97
CA CYS A 673 -25.17 -15.24 -11.72
C CYS A 673 -25.70 -16.00 -10.50
N TYR A 674 -26.13 -15.29 -9.45
CA TYR A 674 -26.74 -15.94 -8.29
C TYR A 674 -28.09 -16.59 -8.67
N GLN A 675 -28.88 -15.94 -9.51
CA GLN A 675 -30.11 -16.56 -10.04
C GLN A 675 -29.82 -17.81 -10.89
N ALA A 676 -28.74 -17.82 -11.67
CA ALA A 676 -28.31 -18.99 -12.43
C ALA A 676 -27.83 -20.12 -11.52
N TYR A 677 -27.05 -19.80 -10.48
CA TYR A 677 -26.65 -20.76 -9.44
C TYR A 677 -27.85 -21.44 -8.77
N LEU A 678 -28.87 -20.67 -8.37
CA LEU A 678 -30.09 -21.22 -7.77
C LEU A 678 -30.87 -22.17 -8.70
N ILE A 679 -30.59 -22.17 -10.01
CA ILE A 679 -31.24 -23.04 -11.00
C ILE A 679 -30.37 -24.27 -11.29
N SER A 680 -29.07 -24.07 -11.51
CA SER A 680 -28.18 -25.13 -11.99
C SER A 680 -27.40 -25.82 -10.87
N GLU A 681 -27.33 -25.22 -9.68
CA GLU A 681 -26.45 -25.62 -8.57
C GLU A 681 -24.96 -25.71 -8.96
N ASP A 682 -24.60 -25.05 -10.07
CA ASP A 682 -23.23 -25.06 -10.60
C ASP A 682 -22.37 -24.01 -9.91
N MET A 683 -21.35 -24.49 -9.20
CA MET A 683 -20.41 -23.65 -8.44
C MET A 683 -19.57 -22.71 -9.33
N GLU A 684 -19.52 -22.93 -10.64
CA GLU A 684 -18.92 -21.98 -11.57
C GLU A 684 -19.58 -20.59 -11.47
N TRP A 685 -20.89 -20.53 -11.23
CA TRP A 685 -21.58 -19.27 -11.02
C TRP A 685 -21.15 -18.55 -9.75
N ILE A 686 -20.82 -19.29 -8.68
CA ILE A 686 -20.26 -18.71 -7.45
C ILE A 686 -18.86 -18.14 -7.71
N ASN A 687 -18.03 -18.83 -8.51
CA ASN A 687 -16.74 -18.30 -8.94
C ASN A 687 -16.90 -17.00 -9.72
N LYS A 688 -17.84 -16.96 -10.68
CA LYS A 688 -18.16 -15.76 -11.47
C LYS A 688 -18.60 -14.59 -10.57
N ILE A 689 -19.38 -14.87 -9.53
CA ILE A 689 -19.77 -13.87 -8.52
C ILE A 689 -18.55 -13.35 -7.75
N GLY A 690 -17.64 -14.22 -7.32
CA GLY A 690 -16.43 -13.82 -6.61
C GLY A 690 -15.52 -12.91 -7.46
N VAL A 691 -15.33 -13.24 -8.74
CA VAL A 691 -14.59 -12.42 -9.69
C VAL A 691 -15.30 -11.08 -9.93
N ALA A 692 -16.61 -11.08 -10.16
CA ALA A 692 -17.36 -9.84 -10.35
C ALA A 692 -17.30 -8.94 -9.11
N PHE A 693 -17.47 -9.49 -7.91
CA PHE A 693 -17.40 -8.72 -6.67
C PHE A 693 -16.01 -8.12 -6.43
N SER A 694 -14.95 -8.85 -6.79
CA SER A 694 -13.58 -8.37 -6.65
C SER A 694 -13.27 -7.12 -7.50
N TRP A 695 -14.08 -6.80 -8.51
CA TRP A 695 -13.98 -5.57 -9.30
C TRP A 695 -14.08 -4.32 -8.43
N PHE A 696 -14.97 -4.30 -7.42
CA PHE A 696 -15.08 -3.20 -6.47
C PHE A 696 -13.85 -3.05 -5.57
N LEU A 697 -13.13 -4.15 -5.34
CA LEU A 697 -11.97 -4.22 -4.44
C LEU A 697 -10.64 -3.99 -5.17
N GLY A 698 -10.69 -3.68 -6.47
CA GLY A 698 -9.50 -3.39 -7.27
C GLY A 698 -9.10 -4.49 -8.24
N ASN A 699 -9.78 -5.64 -8.29
CA ASN A 699 -9.53 -6.63 -9.34
C ASN A 699 -10.27 -6.22 -10.64
N ASN A 700 -9.78 -5.16 -11.28
CA ASN A 700 -10.38 -4.52 -12.46
C ASN A 700 -9.30 -3.96 -13.41
N ASP A 701 -9.72 -3.35 -14.53
CA ASP A 701 -8.80 -2.82 -15.55
C ASP A 701 -7.80 -1.76 -15.06
N ARG A 702 -8.03 -1.15 -13.89
CA ARG A 702 -7.15 -0.13 -13.30
C ARG A 702 -6.37 -0.61 -12.10
N GLN A 703 -6.68 -1.78 -11.58
CA GLN A 703 -6.12 -2.26 -10.32
C GLN A 703 -6.37 -1.28 -9.15
N GLU A 704 -7.48 -0.53 -9.21
CA GLU A 704 -7.85 0.48 -8.20
C GLU A 704 -9.19 0.13 -7.55
N PRO A 705 -9.31 0.17 -6.22
CA PRO A 705 -10.58 -0.08 -5.55
C PRO A 705 -11.58 1.02 -5.84
N LEU A 706 -12.84 0.64 -6.05
CA LEU A 706 -13.96 1.59 -6.11
C LEU A 706 -14.63 1.77 -4.75
N TYR A 707 -14.56 0.77 -3.87
CA TYR A 707 -15.06 0.93 -2.51
C TYR A 707 -14.09 1.78 -1.67
N ASP A 708 -14.61 2.84 -1.06
CA ASP A 708 -13.86 3.68 -0.13
C ASP A 708 -14.16 3.27 1.32
N PHE A 709 -13.19 2.57 1.92
CA PHE A 709 -13.27 2.09 3.31
C PHE A 709 -13.37 3.21 4.35
N THR A 710 -12.98 4.45 4.00
CA THR A 710 -12.99 5.58 4.94
C THR A 710 -14.37 6.19 5.09
N THR A 711 -15.10 6.33 3.98
CA THR A 711 -16.44 6.94 3.93
C THR A 711 -17.55 5.91 4.01
N GLY A 712 -17.29 4.68 3.55
CA GLY A 712 -18.33 3.69 3.25
C GLY A 712 -19.01 3.92 1.90
N GLY A 713 -18.50 4.85 1.07
CA GLY A 713 -19.00 5.16 -0.26
C GLY A 713 -18.35 4.30 -1.35
N CYS A 714 -18.81 4.48 -2.59
CA CYS A 714 -18.24 3.84 -3.76
C CYS A 714 -18.00 4.89 -4.85
N PHE A 715 -16.85 4.83 -5.51
CA PHE A 715 -16.49 5.70 -6.60
C PHE A 715 -17.37 5.48 -7.85
N ASP A 716 -17.68 6.55 -8.58
CA ASP A 716 -18.69 6.56 -9.65
C ASP A 716 -18.34 5.73 -10.89
N GLY A 717 -17.07 5.37 -11.06
CA GLY A 717 -16.65 4.49 -12.13
C GLY A 717 -15.16 4.54 -12.42
N LEU A 718 -14.73 3.66 -13.34
CA LEU A 718 -13.36 3.64 -13.85
C LEU A 718 -13.28 4.43 -15.15
N THR A 719 -12.34 5.36 -15.25
CA THR A 719 -12.10 6.12 -16.49
C THR A 719 -10.82 5.68 -17.21
N THR A 720 -10.55 6.29 -18.36
CA THR A 720 -9.33 6.06 -19.15
C THR A 720 -8.03 6.46 -18.44
N ALA A 721 -8.08 7.36 -17.45
CA ALA A 721 -6.90 7.87 -16.74
C ALA A 721 -6.89 7.48 -15.26
N ILE A 722 -7.97 7.76 -14.52
CA ILE A 722 -8.08 7.56 -13.07
C ILE A 722 -9.47 7.03 -12.67
N THR A 723 -9.62 6.47 -11.48
CA THR A 723 -10.94 6.24 -10.90
C THR A 723 -11.66 7.57 -10.66
N ASN A 724 -12.93 7.67 -11.07
CA ASN A 724 -13.76 8.86 -10.81
C ASN A 724 -13.98 9.00 -9.30
N GLN A 725 -13.39 10.03 -8.70
CA GLN A 725 -13.34 10.19 -7.25
C GLN A 725 -14.69 10.59 -6.62
N ASN A 726 -15.72 10.90 -7.42
CA ASN A 726 -17.07 11.17 -6.91
C ASN A 726 -17.72 9.89 -6.37
N GLN A 727 -18.53 10.03 -5.33
CA GLN A 727 -19.26 8.94 -4.68
C GLN A 727 -20.76 9.21 -4.70
N GLY A 728 -21.38 9.10 -5.87
CA GLY A 728 -22.80 9.31 -6.11
C GLY A 728 -23.68 8.19 -5.54
N ALA A 729 -25.00 8.36 -5.72
CA ALA A 729 -25.98 7.39 -5.24
C ALA A 729 -25.88 6.07 -6.00
N GLU A 730 -25.79 6.11 -7.34
CA GLU A 730 -25.77 4.91 -8.16
C GLU A 730 -24.65 3.95 -7.75
N SER A 731 -23.43 4.45 -7.68
CA SER A 731 -22.23 3.71 -7.32
C SER A 731 -22.29 3.14 -5.89
N THR A 732 -22.67 3.99 -4.93
CA THR A 732 -22.82 3.61 -3.52
C THR A 732 -23.87 2.52 -3.33
N ILE A 733 -25.03 2.66 -3.97
CA ILE A 733 -26.12 1.70 -3.91
C ILE A 733 -25.73 0.39 -4.60
N SER A 734 -25.03 0.45 -5.73
CA SER A 734 -24.54 -0.73 -6.46
C SER A 734 -23.56 -1.54 -5.62
N TRP A 735 -22.58 -0.88 -4.97
CA TRP A 735 -21.67 -1.52 -4.00
C TRP A 735 -22.44 -2.20 -2.87
N LEU A 736 -23.34 -1.46 -2.21
CA LEU A 736 -24.09 -2.01 -1.08
C LEU A 736 -24.96 -3.19 -1.53
N THR A 737 -25.63 -3.10 -2.67
CA THR A 737 -26.44 -4.21 -3.22
C THR A 737 -25.59 -5.46 -3.43
N ALA A 738 -24.42 -5.31 -4.04
CA ALA A 738 -23.47 -6.40 -4.26
C ALA A 738 -22.97 -7.00 -2.93
N LEU A 739 -22.58 -6.16 -1.98
CA LEU A 739 -22.08 -6.60 -0.67
C LEU A 739 -23.15 -7.38 0.13
N HIS A 740 -24.39 -6.88 0.17
CA HIS A 740 -25.48 -7.60 0.83
C HIS A 740 -25.76 -8.96 0.14
N ARG A 741 -25.66 -9.03 -1.18
CA ARG A 741 -25.77 -10.31 -1.90
C ARG A 741 -24.66 -11.28 -1.51
N MET A 742 -23.42 -10.80 -1.39
CA MET A 742 -22.30 -11.64 -0.95
C MET A 742 -22.50 -12.18 0.46
N TYR A 743 -22.94 -11.35 1.41
CA TYR A 743 -23.26 -11.80 2.77
C TYR A 743 -24.34 -12.88 2.78
N ARG A 744 -25.39 -12.72 1.97
CA ARG A 744 -26.43 -13.74 1.82
C ARG A 744 -25.90 -15.05 1.27
N ILE A 745 -25.10 -15.01 0.20
CA ILE A 745 -24.48 -16.22 -0.38
C ILE A 745 -23.61 -16.92 0.66
N ARG A 746 -22.82 -16.15 1.42
CA ARG A 746 -21.98 -16.69 2.50
C ARG A 746 -22.80 -17.39 3.59
N GLN A 747 -23.92 -16.80 4.02
CA GLN A 747 -24.84 -17.43 4.97
C GLN A 747 -25.46 -18.72 4.43
N GLU A 748 -25.86 -18.75 3.16
CA GLU A 748 -26.48 -19.93 2.52
C GLU A 748 -25.47 -21.07 2.29
N LEU A 749 -24.22 -20.76 1.96
CA LEU A 749 -23.16 -21.74 1.71
C LEU A 749 -22.41 -22.21 2.98
N GLN A 750 -22.69 -21.62 4.15
CA GLN A 750 -22.00 -21.91 5.42
C GLN A 750 -20.47 -21.78 5.36
N VAL A 751 -19.96 -20.83 4.57
CA VAL A 751 -18.51 -20.61 4.43
C VAL A 751 -18.06 -19.53 5.42
N GLU A 752 -17.05 -19.84 6.23
CA GLU A 752 -16.39 -18.89 7.16
C GLU A 752 -15.61 -17.77 6.48
#